data_AF-A0A1D2V0B4-F1
#
_entry.id   AF-A0A1D2V0B4-F1
#
_cell.length_a   1.000
_cell.length_b   1.000
_cell.length_c   1.000
_cell.angle_alpha   90.00
_cell.angle_beta   90.00
_cell.angle_gamma   90.00
#
_symmetry.space_group_name_H-M   'P 1'
#
loop_
_entity.id
_entity.type
_entity.pdbx_description
1 polymer ?
#
loop_
_entity_poly.entity_id
_entity_poly.type
_entity_poly.pdbx_seq_one_letter_code
_entity_poly.pdbx_strand_id
1 'polypeptide(L)'
;MDGSKDGEDDATVEPNVIGESTNPVNKTSRLPQTNKISHKQKIINSSRHLKTRFKLNGTSNSEKDYGQILFELARKIPFALLGERVKKKGDRYSSLQLQLKQARIPVSYEMYVSAGIFYSVVAGVFGALLGLLCAYLIVTVIGLPDQLTGIQINSSFVWLLAYRDIIVGFFIVIFLALVLGGITYVLFMFYPAFQAGERKNNIDQQLPYAVTFMYALTRGGMNILDVFKALAKAEDTYGEVAVEVDTIVKDMEYFGNDIRTALTNISSTTPSDRFQDLIYNLVTIIDSGGDIAKYFQDKSDQYLQKSMVDQKGFLETLALLSESYVTAFVAGPLFIIIMGIMMIIMGSGSKSMVYAIIYAVLPIGSLMFVVMISIITPGELGEPKLLKTNDTYDHGIPEVPLHLQPVYDEKGDVIDENEEKVQKRGYFESFIKSKKGLQYKKYIKNPLKPMLEKPEYTLVITGPIGVCIIIIPLLLNMNDGGLPSGIIDFIDDYLVFGFFAAVVPLTIFYEKKNRRKKKLEQNIPDLLKKLASTNETGMTLQDSIKLMSRKETDTLSKEIKKVWRDISWGVNINDSLIRFANRLRTQVVARSFTLITKANESSGDIGQVLLVASRDASSEQDMKRERSMSMMIYIVIIYIAFFVFVGVIYVISTTFLTEMASAGAKMASSGTQASFLSSFNLDEYTRLFKHACLIQGLSSGLMAGAMGEGKVLAGLKHSIVMMTIAYVIFTLFI
;
A
#
# COMPACT_ATOMS: atom_id res chain seq x y z
N MET A 1 -53.69 39.63 42.80
CA MET A 1 -54.12 38.36 42.17
C MET A 1 -52.90 37.45 42.17
N ASP A 2 -52.40 36.98 43.31
CA ASP A 2 -53.09 36.60 44.57
C ASP A 2 -54.00 35.36 44.39
N GLY A 3 -53.82 34.25 45.14
CA GLY A 3 -52.69 33.96 46.04
C GLY A 3 -52.93 32.80 47.02
N SER A 4 -51.83 32.31 47.60
CA SER A 4 -51.78 31.54 48.87
C SER A 4 -52.25 30.06 48.80
N LYS A 5 -51.56 29.07 49.44
CA LYS A 5 -51.55 28.64 50.88
C LYS A 5 -52.80 27.82 51.28
N ASP A 6 -52.81 26.88 52.21
CA ASP A 6 -51.85 26.04 52.98
C ASP A 6 -52.65 24.73 53.32
N GLY A 7 -52.15 23.64 53.91
CA GLY A 7 -50.86 23.28 54.50
C GLY A 7 -50.86 21.81 54.99
N GLU A 8 -49.94 21.44 55.87
CA GLU A 8 -49.86 20.10 56.50
C GLU A 8 -50.87 19.93 57.66
N ASP A 9 -51.18 18.68 58.05
CA ASP A 9 -50.93 18.20 59.42
C ASP A 9 -50.93 16.66 59.55
N ASP A 10 -50.54 16.15 60.72
CA ASP A 10 -50.00 14.79 60.96
C ASP A 10 -51.01 13.69 61.44
N ALA A 11 -50.47 12.47 61.63
CA ALA A 11 -51.12 11.18 61.87
C ALA A 11 -51.99 11.01 63.14
N THR A 12 -52.80 9.94 63.19
CA THR A 12 -53.23 9.29 64.45
C THR A 12 -53.71 7.83 64.32
N VAL A 13 -53.17 6.96 65.21
CA VAL A 13 -53.86 5.87 65.96
C VAL A 13 -54.37 4.58 65.25
N GLU A 14 -53.76 3.43 65.61
CA GLU A 14 -54.39 2.08 65.60
C GLU A 14 -55.32 1.88 66.80
N PRO A 15 -56.27 0.92 66.77
CA PRO A 15 -56.19 -0.15 67.78
C PRO A 15 -56.71 -1.57 67.40
N ASN A 16 -55.86 -2.57 67.64
CA ASN A 16 -56.10 -3.83 68.39
C ASN A 16 -57.35 -4.74 68.20
N VAL A 17 -57.07 -5.96 67.70
CA VAL A 17 -57.23 -7.29 68.39
C VAL A 17 -58.61 -7.97 68.54
N ILE A 18 -58.55 -9.30 68.83
CA ILE A 18 -59.60 -10.33 69.04
C ILE A 18 -60.07 -11.02 67.73
N GLY A 19 -60.02 -12.36 67.57
CA GLY A 19 -59.52 -13.38 68.51
C GLY A 19 -59.54 -14.84 68.00
N GLU A 20 -59.21 -15.74 68.91
CA GLU A 20 -59.17 -17.22 68.91
C GLU A 20 -60.43 -17.95 68.36
N SER A 21 -60.44 -19.26 68.04
CA SER A 21 -59.40 -20.30 67.82
C SER A 21 -60.05 -21.58 67.24
N THR A 22 -59.26 -22.60 66.85
CA THR A 22 -59.45 -24.02 67.28
C THR A 22 -58.29 -24.91 66.85
N ASN A 23 -58.05 -26.01 67.58
CA ASN A 23 -56.98 -27.00 67.38
C ASN A 23 -57.55 -28.40 67.72
N PRO A 24 -57.14 -29.49 67.04
CA PRO A 24 -56.28 -30.49 67.71
C PRO A 24 -55.10 -30.96 66.81
N VAL A 25 -53.87 -31.18 67.31
CA VAL A 25 -53.36 -32.33 68.11
C VAL A 25 -53.37 -33.66 67.30
N ASN A 26 -52.28 -34.44 67.11
CA ASN A 26 -51.02 -34.55 67.87
C ASN A 26 -49.76 -35.02 67.06
N LYS A 27 -48.60 -34.83 67.72
CA LYS A 27 -47.29 -35.53 67.75
C LYS A 27 -47.24 -37.01 67.28
N THR A 28 -46.12 -37.69 66.93
CA THR A 28 -44.63 -37.48 66.92
C THR A 28 -43.96 -38.67 66.15
N SER A 29 -42.66 -38.86 65.87
CA SER A 29 -41.35 -38.14 65.98
C SER A 29 -40.25 -38.95 65.25
N ARG A 30 -39.10 -38.34 64.90
CA ARG A 30 -37.71 -38.76 65.27
C ARG A 30 -36.60 -38.08 64.42
N LEU A 31 -35.57 -37.62 65.13
CA LEU A 31 -34.17 -37.35 64.72
C LEU A 31 -33.30 -37.97 65.85
N PRO A 32 -31.96 -38.18 65.73
CA PRO A 32 -30.98 -37.30 65.05
C PRO A 32 -29.79 -38.05 64.37
N GLN A 33 -28.68 -37.32 64.16
CA GLN A 33 -27.29 -37.79 63.91
C GLN A 33 -26.94 -38.33 62.50
N THR A 34 -25.73 -38.10 61.94
CA THR A 34 -24.82 -36.92 61.99
C THR A 34 -23.80 -36.97 60.84
N ASN A 35 -23.12 -35.84 60.59
CA ASN A 35 -21.77 -35.72 60.00
C ASN A 35 -21.52 -35.99 58.49
N LYS A 36 -20.95 -34.94 57.87
CA LYS A 36 -19.78 -34.95 56.97
C LYS A 36 -19.91 -35.32 55.47
N ILE A 37 -19.58 -34.28 54.68
CA ILE A 37 -18.78 -34.27 53.44
C ILE A 37 -19.50 -34.58 52.11
N SER A 38 -19.28 -33.85 51.00
CA SER A 38 -19.01 -32.41 50.82
C SER A 38 -19.27 -31.95 49.36
N HIS A 39 -19.48 -30.64 49.17
CA HIS A 39 -19.23 -29.79 47.99
C HIS A 39 -19.64 -30.16 46.54
N LYS A 40 -19.68 -31.41 46.09
CA LYS A 40 -19.64 -31.72 44.64
C LYS A 40 -20.91 -31.35 43.83
N GLN A 41 -22.06 -31.19 44.47
CA GLN A 41 -23.34 -30.88 43.78
C GLN A 41 -23.73 -29.39 43.78
N LYS A 42 -23.18 -28.54 44.65
CA LYS A 42 -23.60 -27.12 44.73
C LYS A 42 -23.05 -26.24 43.59
N ILE A 43 -22.03 -26.72 42.88
CA ILE A 43 -21.42 -26.03 41.73
C ILE A 43 -22.23 -26.24 40.44
N ILE A 44 -22.86 -27.40 40.28
CA ILE A 44 -23.53 -27.83 39.03
C ILE A 44 -24.84 -27.06 38.76
N ASN A 45 -25.54 -26.60 39.81
CA ASN A 45 -26.81 -25.86 39.64
C ASN A 45 -26.62 -24.35 39.46
N SER A 46 -25.46 -23.77 39.81
CA SER A 46 -25.19 -22.34 39.61
C SER A 46 -25.03 -21.99 38.12
N SER A 47 -24.46 -22.91 37.32
CA SER A 47 -24.23 -22.71 35.89
C SER A 47 -25.50 -22.79 35.02
N ARG A 48 -26.64 -23.25 35.57
CA ARG A 48 -27.92 -23.36 34.84
C ARG A 48 -28.76 -22.07 34.84
N HIS A 49 -28.61 -21.19 35.84
CA HIS A 49 -29.38 -19.94 35.91
C HIS A 49 -28.73 -18.74 35.20
N LEU A 50 -27.47 -18.86 34.77
CA LEU A 50 -26.75 -17.83 33.98
C LEU A 50 -26.92 -17.97 32.46
N LYS A 51 -27.59 -19.02 31.97
CA LYS A 51 -27.76 -19.29 30.52
C LYS A 51 -29.12 -18.91 29.92
N THR A 52 -30.05 -18.36 30.70
CA THR A 52 -31.44 -18.12 30.30
C THR A 52 -31.88 -16.65 30.27
N ARG A 53 -30.93 -15.70 30.35
CA ARG A 53 -31.18 -14.26 30.08
C ARG A 53 -30.12 -13.64 29.14
N PHE A 54 -29.95 -14.20 27.95
CA PHE A 54 -29.39 -13.51 26.77
C PHE A 54 -29.69 -14.32 25.48
N LYS A 55 -30.98 -14.53 25.16
CA LYS A 55 -31.40 -14.77 23.76
C LYS A 55 -31.91 -13.44 23.21
N LEU A 56 -31.03 -12.69 22.56
CA LEU A 56 -31.36 -11.52 21.74
C LEU A 56 -31.16 -11.88 20.27
N ASN A 57 -31.92 -11.22 19.39
CA ASN A 57 -32.16 -11.63 18.02
C ASN A 57 -30.89 -11.91 17.21
N GLY A 58 -30.88 -13.02 16.46
CA GLY A 58 -29.73 -13.43 15.67
C GLY A 58 -29.50 -12.57 14.42
N THR A 59 -28.24 -12.27 14.14
CA THR A 59 -27.73 -12.01 12.79
C THR A 59 -26.38 -12.71 12.63
N SER A 60 -25.98 -12.98 11.38
CA SER A 60 -24.75 -13.74 11.10
C SER A 60 -23.48 -12.89 11.32
N ASN A 61 -22.99 -12.85 12.56
CA ASN A 61 -21.79 -12.08 12.93
C ASN A 61 -20.89 -12.74 14.01
N SER A 62 -21.23 -13.93 14.53
CA SER A 62 -20.65 -14.47 15.77
C SER A 62 -19.12 -14.60 15.78
N GLU A 63 -18.46 -14.93 14.66
CA GLU A 63 -16.99 -14.95 14.60
C GLU A 63 -16.36 -13.56 14.76
N LYS A 64 -17.03 -12.51 14.27
CA LYS A 64 -16.58 -11.12 14.46
C LYS A 64 -16.79 -10.67 15.90
N ASP A 65 -17.88 -11.08 16.55
CA ASP A 65 -18.11 -10.79 17.97
C ASP A 65 -17.03 -11.43 18.85
N TYR A 66 -16.70 -12.70 18.66
CA TYR A 66 -15.61 -13.34 19.39
C TYR A 66 -14.27 -12.66 19.14
N GLY A 67 -13.96 -12.28 17.89
CA GLY A 67 -12.77 -11.50 17.55
C GLY A 67 -12.71 -10.14 18.25
N GLN A 68 -13.82 -9.40 18.28
CA GLN A 68 -13.92 -8.10 18.97
C GLN A 68 -13.79 -8.24 20.49
N ILE A 69 -14.42 -9.25 21.09
CA ILE A 69 -14.32 -9.54 22.54
C ILE A 69 -12.87 -9.92 22.91
N LEU A 70 -12.19 -10.72 22.08
CA LEU A 70 -10.79 -11.08 22.31
C LEU A 70 -9.84 -9.88 22.17
N PHE A 71 -10.10 -9.01 21.19
CA PHE A 71 -9.38 -7.76 20.99
C PHE A 71 -9.60 -6.74 22.13
N GLU A 72 -10.84 -6.64 22.64
CA GLU A 72 -11.19 -5.89 23.84
C GLU A 72 -10.45 -6.41 25.08
N LEU A 73 -10.43 -7.73 25.31
CA LEU A 73 -9.66 -8.34 26.41
C LEU A 73 -8.16 -8.08 26.26
N ALA A 74 -7.59 -8.33 25.09
CA ALA A 74 -6.17 -8.13 24.81
C ALA A 74 -5.74 -6.66 24.90
N ARG A 75 -6.67 -5.71 24.80
CA ARG A 75 -6.45 -4.27 25.05
C ARG A 75 -6.66 -3.85 26.52
N LYS A 76 -7.55 -4.51 27.26
CA LYS A 76 -7.88 -4.17 28.67
C LYS A 76 -6.96 -4.85 29.68
N ILE A 77 -6.53 -6.09 29.43
CA ILE A 77 -5.62 -6.86 30.31
C ILE A 77 -4.27 -6.13 30.54
N PRO A 78 -3.57 -5.60 29.52
CA PRO A 78 -2.31 -4.88 29.73
C PRO A 78 -2.49 -3.63 30.60
N PHE A 79 -3.57 -2.86 30.36
CA PHE A 79 -3.86 -1.65 31.11
C PHE A 79 -4.20 -1.95 32.58
N ALA A 80 -4.97 -3.00 32.86
CA ALA A 80 -5.27 -3.43 34.23
C ALA A 80 -4.02 -3.87 35.01
N LEU A 81 -2.99 -4.37 34.33
CA LEU A 81 -1.78 -4.93 34.95
C LEU A 81 -0.63 -3.91 35.08
N LEU A 82 -0.54 -2.92 34.18
CA LEU A 82 0.57 -1.95 34.11
C LEU A 82 0.14 -0.47 34.14
N GLY A 83 -1.13 -0.15 33.88
CA GLY A 83 -1.61 1.22 33.64
C GLY A 83 -1.25 2.22 34.72
N GLU A 84 -1.46 1.88 36.00
CA GLU A 84 -1.09 2.77 37.13
C GLU A 84 0.42 3.09 37.19
N ARG A 85 1.27 2.14 36.79
CA ARG A 85 2.74 2.32 36.79
C ARG A 85 3.22 3.18 35.63
N VAL A 86 2.49 3.17 34.52
CA VAL A 86 2.72 4.06 33.36
C VAL A 86 2.18 5.47 33.65
N LYS A 87 0.97 5.57 34.21
CA LYS A 87 0.33 6.85 34.58
C LYS A 87 1.19 7.71 35.50
N LYS A 88 1.85 7.08 36.49
CA LYS A 88 2.83 7.71 37.40
C LYS A 88 4.11 8.23 36.71
N LYS A 89 4.21 8.16 35.38
CA LYS A 89 5.34 8.65 34.57
C LYS A 89 4.90 9.51 33.37
N GLY A 90 3.70 10.11 33.44
CA GLY A 90 3.07 10.85 32.33
C GLY A 90 4.00 11.80 31.56
N ASP A 91 4.76 12.64 32.27
CA ASP A 91 5.63 13.68 31.68
C ASP A 91 6.68 13.11 30.72
N ARG A 92 7.20 11.90 31.01
CA ARG A 92 8.17 11.17 30.17
C ARG A 92 7.59 10.77 28.81
N TYR A 93 6.27 10.70 28.70
CA TYR A 93 5.54 10.29 27.50
C TYR A 93 4.80 11.46 26.84
N SER A 94 5.10 12.71 27.19
CA SER A 94 4.55 13.93 26.57
C SER A 94 4.72 13.96 25.04
N SER A 95 5.91 13.59 24.53
CA SER A 95 6.16 13.45 23.09
C SER A 95 5.32 12.34 22.44
N LEU A 96 5.15 11.20 23.13
CA LEU A 96 4.28 10.11 22.67
C LEU A 96 2.80 10.50 22.69
N GLN A 97 2.34 11.30 23.66
CA GLN A 97 0.98 11.84 23.68
C GLN A 97 0.72 12.75 22.47
N LEU A 98 1.68 13.60 22.09
CA LEU A 98 1.60 14.41 20.89
C LEU A 98 1.59 13.53 19.63
N GLN A 99 2.48 12.55 19.52
CA GLN A 99 2.54 11.60 18.40
C GLN A 99 1.23 10.79 18.25
N LEU A 100 0.60 10.35 19.35
CA LEU A 100 -0.67 9.63 19.31
C LEU A 100 -1.83 10.51 18.80
N LYS A 101 -1.86 11.80 19.18
CA LYS A 101 -2.80 12.80 18.60
C LYS A 101 -2.52 13.03 17.12
N GLN A 102 -1.26 13.28 16.76
CA GLN A 102 -0.79 13.51 15.40
C GLN A 102 -1.01 12.31 14.45
N ALA A 103 -0.94 11.09 14.97
CA ALA A 103 -1.28 9.86 14.27
C ALA A 103 -2.77 9.50 14.30
N ARG A 104 -3.61 10.30 14.99
CA ARG A 104 -5.06 10.10 15.20
C ARG A 104 -5.44 8.72 15.76
N ILE A 105 -4.56 8.11 16.56
CA ILE A 105 -4.81 6.79 17.16
C ILE A 105 -5.72 6.97 18.38
N PRO A 106 -6.95 6.41 18.42
CA PRO A 106 -7.94 6.67 19.47
C PRO A 106 -7.67 5.85 20.74
N VAL A 107 -6.52 6.11 21.38
CA VAL A 107 -6.03 5.42 22.58
C VAL A 107 -5.33 6.40 23.51
N SER A 108 -5.40 6.16 24.83
CA SER A 108 -4.56 6.88 25.77
C SER A 108 -3.12 6.35 25.75
N TYR A 109 -2.14 7.22 26.03
CA TYR A 109 -0.72 6.82 26.14
C TYR A 109 -0.51 5.72 27.19
N GLU A 110 -1.26 5.77 28.30
CA GLU A 110 -1.27 4.76 29.37
C GLU A 110 -1.62 3.37 28.84
N MET A 111 -2.67 3.29 28.02
CA MET A 111 -3.14 2.07 27.38
C MET A 111 -2.14 1.56 26.33
N TYR A 112 -1.59 2.47 25.51
CA TYR A 112 -0.69 2.13 24.42
C TYR A 112 0.65 1.58 24.92
N VAL A 113 1.31 2.26 25.86
CA VAL A 113 2.58 1.80 26.45
C VAL A 113 2.39 0.50 27.23
N SER A 114 1.28 0.35 27.96
CA SER A 114 0.97 -0.90 28.67
C SER A 114 0.83 -2.08 27.69
N ALA A 115 0.15 -1.88 26.56
CA ALA A 115 0.03 -2.88 25.51
C ALA A 115 1.39 -3.22 24.88
N GLY A 116 2.21 -2.23 24.54
CA GLY A 116 3.55 -2.45 23.97
C GLY A 116 4.49 -3.26 24.90
N ILE A 117 4.43 -3.02 26.21
CA ILE A 117 5.19 -3.80 27.21
C ILE A 117 4.64 -5.22 27.35
N PHE A 118 3.31 -5.40 27.30
CA PHE A 118 2.72 -6.74 27.37
C PHE A 118 3.04 -7.58 26.13
N TYR A 119 2.90 -7.01 24.93
CA TYR A 119 3.21 -7.70 23.69
C TYR A 119 4.70 -8.01 23.54
N SER A 120 5.60 -7.16 24.03
CA SER A 120 7.04 -7.47 24.02
C SER A 120 7.43 -8.63 24.94
N VAL A 121 6.76 -8.79 26.09
CA VAL A 121 6.94 -9.97 26.96
C VAL A 121 6.40 -11.23 26.27
N VAL A 122 5.21 -11.18 25.67
CA VAL A 122 4.65 -12.32 24.91
C VAL A 122 5.54 -12.69 23.72
N ALA A 123 6.03 -11.70 22.98
CA ALA A 123 6.98 -11.87 21.88
C ALA A 123 8.33 -12.44 22.35
N GLY A 124 8.82 -12.04 23.53
CA GLY A 124 10.02 -12.62 24.15
C GLY A 124 9.84 -14.08 24.52
N VAL A 125 8.68 -14.48 25.06
CA VAL A 125 8.36 -15.90 25.32
C VAL A 125 8.29 -16.70 24.01
N PHE A 126 7.69 -16.15 22.96
CA PHE A 126 7.68 -16.79 21.64
C PHE A 126 9.09 -16.88 21.02
N GLY A 127 9.92 -15.86 21.23
CA GLY A 127 11.34 -15.85 20.86
C GLY A 127 12.17 -16.88 21.64
N ALA A 128 11.84 -17.17 22.91
CA ALA A 128 12.47 -18.26 23.66
C ALA A 128 12.11 -19.64 23.08
N LEU A 129 10.85 -19.84 22.69
CA LEU A 129 10.38 -21.08 22.04
C LEU A 129 11.02 -21.29 20.66
N LEU A 130 11.07 -20.24 19.83
CA LEU A 130 11.79 -20.26 18.54
C LEU A 130 13.29 -20.46 18.75
N GLY A 131 13.89 -19.81 19.75
CA GLY A 131 15.29 -19.98 20.11
C GLY A 131 15.63 -21.41 20.51
N LEU A 132 14.72 -22.12 21.20
CA LEU A 132 14.88 -23.53 21.56
C LEU A 132 14.85 -24.43 20.32
N LEU A 133 13.92 -24.17 19.39
CA LEU A 133 13.84 -24.88 18.11
C LEU A 133 15.10 -24.63 17.24
N CYS A 134 15.53 -23.38 17.12
CA CYS A 134 16.75 -23.02 16.39
C CYS A 134 18.00 -23.63 17.02
N ALA A 135 18.14 -23.59 18.35
CA ALA A 135 19.24 -24.23 19.07
C ALA A 135 19.28 -25.74 18.79
N TYR A 136 18.13 -26.42 18.85
CA TYR A 136 18.01 -27.83 18.52
C TYR A 136 18.47 -28.13 17.08
N LEU A 137 17.99 -27.39 16.08
CA LEU A 137 18.36 -27.59 14.68
C LEU A 137 19.86 -27.30 14.41
N ILE A 138 20.41 -26.22 14.98
CA ILE A 138 21.82 -25.86 14.76
C ILE A 138 22.75 -26.92 15.38
N VAL A 139 22.45 -27.39 16.59
CA VAL A 139 23.24 -28.43 17.28
C VAL A 139 23.11 -29.79 16.59
N THR A 140 21.92 -30.18 16.11
CA THR A 140 21.68 -31.54 15.58
C THR A 140 21.89 -31.71 14.07
N VAL A 141 21.72 -30.66 13.26
CA VAL A 141 21.73 -30.76 11.78
C VAL A 141 22.96 -30.12 11.15
N ILE A 142 23.42 -28.98 11.69
CA ILE A 142 24.52 -28.20 11.09
C ILE A 142 25.87 -28.60 11.70
N GLY A 143 25.91 -28.81 13.02
CA GLY A 143 27.14 -28.95 13.78
C GLY A 143 27.82 -27.59 14.00
N LEU A 144 28.38 -27.36 15.19
CA LEU A 144 29.04 -26.09 15.52
C LEU A 144 30.42 -26.03 14.83
N PRO A 145 30.66 -25.13 13.85
CA PRO A 145 31.89 -25.13 13.07
C PRO A 145 33.12 -24.86 13.92
N ASP A 146 34.14 -25.72 13.81
CA ASP A 146 35.32 -25.68 14.69
C ASP A 146 36.04 -24.31 14.69
N GLN A 147 36.06 -23.64 13.54
CA GLN A 147 36.66 -22.31 13.35
C GLN A 147 35.96 -21.19 14.15
N LEU A 148 34.67 -21.34 14.48
CA LEU A 148 33.96 -20.41 15.38
C LEU A 148 34.27 -20.68 16.86
N THR A 149 34.91 -21.81 17.18
CA THR A 149 35.13 -22.27 18.57
C THR A 149 36.61 -22.40 18.96
N GLY A 150 37.51 -21.66 18.29
CA GLY A 150 38.95 -21.58 18.61
C GLY A 150 39.32 -20.88 19.93
N ILE A 151 38.47 -20.96 20.97
CA ILE A 151 38.72 -20.39 22.29
C ILE A 151 39.63 -21.34 23.06
N GLN A 152 40.91 -20.96 23.25
CA GLN A 152 41.84 -21.73 24.08
C GLN A 152 41.52 -21.54 25.57
N ILE A 153 40.61 -22.38 26.08
CA ILE A 153 40.21 -22.41 27.48
C ILE A 153 41.31 -23.08 28.32
N ASN A 154 41.75 -22.40 29.38
CA ASN A 154 42.78 -22.90 30.31
C ASN A 154 42.35 -24.20 31.01
N SER A 155 43.29 -25.11 31.25
CA SER A 155 43.07 -26.51 31.65
C SER A 155 42.13 -26.72 32.84
N SER A 156 42.07 -25.78 33.79
CA SER A 156 41.17 -25.83 34.94
C SER A 156 39.66 -25.78 34.59
N PHE A 157 39.30 -25.35 33.38
CA PHE A 157 37.92 -25.17 32.93
C PHE A 157 37.48 -26.21 31.88
N VAL A 158 38.25 -27.27 31.65
CA VAL A 158 37.95 -28.33 30.65
C VAL A 158 36.59 -29.00 30.88
N TRP A 159 36.06 -29.05 32.12
CA TRP A 159 34.70 -29.57 32.36
C TRP A 159 33.63 -28.81 31.57
N LEU A 160 33.84 -27.51 31.28
CA LEU A 160 32.84 -26.65 30.65
C LEU A 160 32.58 -27.04 29.19
N LEU A 161 33.57 -27.68 28.53
CA LEU A 161 33.44 -28.20 27.17
C LEU A 161 32.38 -29.31 27.09
N ALA A 162 32.18 -30.10 28.16
CA ALA A 162 31.11 -31.11 28.22
C ALA A 162 29.69 -30.51 28.22
N TYR A 163 29.55 -29.21 28.46
CA TYR A 163 28.29 -28.48 28.42
C TYR A 163 28.21 -27.48 27.25
N ARG A 164 29.17 -27.51 26.30
CA ARG A 164 29.26 -26.61 25.11
C ARG A 164 27.91 -26.34 24.47
N ASP A 165 27.23 -27.40 24.05
CA ASP A 165 26.03 -27.28 23.21
C ASP A 165 24.81 -26.79 24.00
N ILE A 166 24.76 -27.10 25.32
CA ILE A 166 23.75 -26.58 26.24
C ILE A 166 23.98 -25.08 26.51
N ILE A 167 25.23 -24.66 26.69
CA ILE A 167 25.60 -23.24 26.91
C ILE A 167 25.30 -22.42 25.65
N VAL A 168 25.69 -22.91 24.46
CA VAL A 168 25.39 -22.24 23.18
C VAL A 168 23.88 -22.21 22.91
N GLY A 169 23.17 -23.31 23.14
CA GLY A 169 21.72 -23.37 23.00
C GLY A 169 20.99 -22.40 23.94
N PHE A 170 21.39 -22.33 25.21
CA PHE A 170 20.84 -21.39 26.19
C PHE A 170 21.13 -19.93 25.81
N PHE A 171 22.32 -19.64 25.27
CA PHE A 171 22.64 -18.31 24.74
C PHE A 171 21.77 -17.94 23.54
N ILE A 172 21.54 -18.87 22.60
CA ILE A 172 20.62 -18.67 21.45
C ILE A 172 19.19 -18.41 21.94
N VAL A 173 18.71 -19.16 22.93
CA VAL A 173 17.37 -18.97 23.54
C VAL A 173 17.22 -17.57 24.15
N ILE A 174 18.17 -17.14 24.99
CA ILE A 174 18.13 -15.81 25.62
C ILE A 174 18.29 -14.71 24.58
N PHE A 175 19.22 -14.86 23.64
CA PHE A 175 19.44 -13.88 22.58
C PHE A 175 18.20 -13.68 21.72
N LEU A 176 17.58 -14.76 21.24
CA LEU A 176 16.39 -14.67 20.38
C LEU A 176 15.17 -14.16 21.17
N ALA A 177 15.00 -14.54 22.44
CA ALA A 177 13.98 -13.96 23.32
C ALA A 177 14.15 -12.44 23.52
N LEU A 178 15.37 -11.98 23.83
CA LEU A 178 15.68 -10.57 24.08
C LEU A 178 15.58 -9.76 22.78
N VAL A 179 16.07 -10.28 21.65
CA VAL A 179 15.97 -9.64 20.33
C VAL A 179 14.50 -9.52 19.88
N LEU A 180 13.70 -10.57 19.97
CA LEU A 180 12.30 -10.54 19.49
C LEU A 180 11.42 -9.65 20.41
N GLY A 181 11.60 -9.73 21.73
CA GLY A 181 10.96 -8.83 22.69
C GLY A 181 11.42 -7.36 22.54
N GLY A 182 12.72 -7.14 22.34
CA GLY A 182 13.30 -5.81 22.14
C GLY A 182 12.81 -5.16 20.84
N ILE A 183 12.87 -5.87 19.73
CA ILE A 183 12.37 -5.41 18.42
C ILE A 183 10.88 -5.10 18.49
N THR A 184 10.06 -5.96 19.10
CA THR A 184 8.61 -5.68 19.22
C THR A 184 8.33 -4.47 20.11
N TYR A 185 9.02 -4.27 21.23
CA TYR A 185 8.90 -3.04 22.02
C TYR A 185 9.29 -1.79 21.23
N VAL A 186 10.41 -1.84 20.49
CA VAL A 186 10.88 -0.72 19.66
C VAL A 186 9.90 -0.42 18.53
N LEU A 187 9.37 -1.44 17.84
CA LEU A 187 8.35 -1.28 16.80
C LEU A 187 7.06 -0.66 17.36
N PHE A 188 6.58 -1.11 18.53
CA PHE A 188 5.43 -0.49 19.19
C PHE A 188 5.70 0.98 19.56
N MET A 189 6.88 1.31 20.11
CA MET A 189 7.21 2.70 20.45
C MET A 189 7.40 3.60 19.21
N PHE A 190 7.90 3.04 18.10
CA PHE A 190 8.15 3.78 16.85
C PHE A 190 6.88 3.93 15.98
N TYR A 191 5.93 3.00 16.05
CA TYR A 191 4.75 2.98 15.19
C TYR A 191 3.92 4.28 15.20
N PRO A 192 3.63 4.95 16.33
CA PRO A 192 2.93 6.24 16.32
C PRO A 192 3.73 7.35 15.63
N ALA A 193 5.06 7.36 15.79
CA ALA A 193 5.93 8.33 15.11
C ALA A 193 5.99 8.07 13.60
N PHE A 194 6.05 6.81 13.18
CA PHE A 194 5.95 6.40 11.77
C PHE A 194 4.60 6.82 11.16
N GLN A 195 3.49 6.51 11.85
CA GLN A 195 2.14 6.83 11.38
C GLN A 195 1.90 8.36 11.32
N ALA A 196 2.40 9.12 12.30
CA ALA A 196 2.40 10.58 12.26
C ALA A 196 3.27 11.14 11.12
N GLY A 197 4.41 10.51 10.81
CA GLY A 197 5.28 10.87 9.69
C GLY A 197 4.66 10.58 8.32
N GLU A 198 3.95 9.46 8.17
CA GLU A 198 3.17 9.14 6.97
C GLU A 198 2.06 10.18 6.78
N ARG A 199 1.30 10.51 7.84
CA ARG A 199 0.28 11.57 7.80
C ARG A 199 0.88 12.94 7.47
N LYS A 200 2.03 13.31 8.06
CA LYS A 200 2.78 14.54 7.73
C LYS A 200 3.07 14.62 6.24
N ASN A 201 3.69 13.59 5.68
CA ASN A 201 4.02 13.52 4.27
C ASN A 201 2.75 13.62 3.38
N ASN A 202 1.68 12.90 3.72
CA ASN A 202 0.45 12.91 2.94
C ASN A 202 -0.23 14.30 2.96
N ILE A 203 -0.22 14.98 4.12
CA ILE A 203 -0.64 16.39 4.24
C ILE A 203 0.27 17.28 3.39
N ASP A 204 1.60 17.24 3.58
CA ASP A 204 2.55 18.12 2.88
C ASP A 204 2.54 17.96 1.35
N GLN A 205 2.27 16.75 0.83
CA GLN A 205 2.12 16.48 -0.61
C GLN A 205 0.78 16.99 -1.19
N GLN A 206 -0.30 16.98 -0.40
CA GLN A 206 -1.64 17.38 -0.87
C GLN A 206 -1.94 18.87 -0.58
N LEU A 207 -1.21 19.47 0.37
CA LEU A 207 -1.41 20.85 0.84
C LEU A 207 -1.37 21.92 -0.26
N PRO A 208 -0.44 21.92 -1.23
CA PRO A 208 -0.42 22.96 -2.27
C PRO A 208 -1.75 23.04 -3.00
N TYR A 209 -2.26 21.88 -3.44
CA TYR A 209 -3.49 21.76 -4.21
C TYR A 209 -4.76 22.00 -3.38
N ALA A 210 -4.72 21.67 -2.08
CA ALA A 210 -5.80 21.99 -1.13
C ALA A 210 -5.87 23.50 -0.88
N VAL A 211 -4.73 24.20 -0.81
CA VAL A 211 -4.71 25.67 -0.77
C VAL A 211 -5.14 26.28 -2.10
N THR A 212 -4.77 25.70 -3.26
CA THR A 212 -5.33 26.10 -4.56
C THR A 212 -6.87 26.00 -4.58
N PHE A 213 -7.44 24.94 -3.99
CA PHE A 213 -8.89 24.75 -3.86
C PHE A 213 -9.53 25.80 -2.95
N MET A 214 -8.95 26.07 -1.77
CA MET A 214 -9.46 27.10 -0.86
C MET A 214 -9.35 28.52 -1.46
N TYR A 215 -8.25 28.83 -2.14
CA TYR A 215 -8.10 30.06 -2.93
C TYR A 215 -9.19 30.16 -4.01
N ALA A 216 -9.37 29.13 -4.83
CA ALA A 216 -10.34 29.15 -5.91
C ALA A 216 -11.78 29.37 -5.41
N LEU A 217 -12.19 28.70 -4.33
CA LEU A 217 -13.54 28.86 -3.77
C LEU A 217 -13.74 30.21 -3.06
N THR A 218 -12.78 30.69 -2.26
CA THR A 218 -12.85 32.03 -1.65
C THR A 218 -12.84 33.14 -2.70
N ARG A 219 -12.03 32.99 -3.77
CA ARG A 219 -12.03 33.90 -4.92
C ARG A 219 -13.33 33.85 -5.73
N GLY A 220 -14.03 32.71 -5.69
CA GLY A 220 -15.40 32.53 -6.19
C GLY A 220 -16.50 33.07 -5.25
N GLY A 221 -16.15 33.75 -4.16
CA GLY A 221 -17.11 34.39 -3.25
C GLY A 221 -17.64 33.50 -2.12
N MET A 222 -17.15 32.27 -1.94
CA MET A 222 -17.59 31.40 -0.85
C MET A 222 -17.00 31.84 0.51
N ASN A 223 -17.82 31.76 1.56
CA ASN A 223 -17.39 32.02 2.94
C ASN A 223 -16.37 30.96 3.40
N ILE A 224 -15.39 31.36 4.22
CA ILE A 224 -14.36 30.47 4.79
C ILE A 224 -14.93 29.20 5.44
N LEU A 225 -16.09 29.28 6.11
CA LEU A 225 -16.76 28.13 6.71
C LEU A 225 -17.24 27.13 5.66
N ASP A 226 -17.84 27.61 4.57
CA ASP A 226 -18.33 26.76 3.48
C ASP A 226 -17.17 26.19 2.65
N VAL A 227 -16.07 26.93 2.53
CA VAL A 227 -14.82 26.45 1.93
C VAL A 227 -14.21 25.31 2.75
N PHE A 228 -14.16 25.42 4.08
CA PHE A 228 -13.74 24.31 4.95
C PHE A 228 -14.69 23.12 4.85
N LYS A 229 -16.02 23.33 4.84
CA LYS A 229 -17.00 22.25 4.64
C LYS A 229 -16.88 21.57 3.27
N ALA A 230 -16.57 22.32 2.22
CA ALA A 230 -16.35 21.79 0.88
C ALA A 230 -15.06 20.95 0.79
N LEU A 231 -13.98 21.40 1.43
CA LEU A 231 -12.71 20.66 1.49
C LEU A 231 -12.82 19.40 2.38
N ALA A 232 -13.45 19.49 3.54
CA ALA A 232 -13.74 18.37 4.44
C ALA A 232 -14.53 17.24 3.73
N LYS A 233 -15.56 17.61 2.94
CA LYS A 233 -16.35 16.67 2.13
C LYS A 233 -15.57 16.06 0.94
N ALA A 234 -14.37 16.56 0.63
CA ALA A 234 -13.56 16.15 -0.52
C ALA A 234 -12.40 15.20 -0.16
N GLU A 235 -12.56 14.38 0.90
CA GLU A 235 -11.61 13.34 1.35
C GLU A 235 -11.11 12.42 0.22
N ASP A 236 -11.99 12.05 -0.73
CA ASP A 236 -11.64 11.20 -1.87
C ASP A 236 -10.63 11.83 -2.85
N THR A 237 -10.41 13.15 -2.75
CA THR A 237 -9.58 13.99 -3.63
C THR A 237 -8.38 14.62 -2.89
N TYR A 238 -8.61 15.19 -1.69
CA TYR A 238 -7.60 15.93 -0.91
C TYR A 238 -7.15 15.18 0.35
N GLY A 239 -7.58 13.92 0.51
CA GLY A 239 -7.02 12.95 1.45
C GLY A 239 -6.84 13.49 2.86
N GLU A 240 -5.59 13.48 3.33
CA GLU A 240 -5.28 13.73 4.74
C GLU A 240 -5.44 15.21 5.11
N VAL A 241 -5.32 16.14 4.15
CA VAL A 241 -5.60 17.57 4.36
C VAL A 241 -7.11 17.79 4.58
N ALA A 242 -7.96 17.09 3.82
CA ALA A 242 -9.40 17.12 4.05
C ALA A 242 -9.76 16.53 5.41
N VAL A 243 -9.06 15.51 5.90
CA VAL A 243 -9.23 14.93 7.25
C VAL A 243 -8.82 15.89 8.37
N GLU A 244 -7.77 16.70 8.19
CA GLU A 244 -7.45 17.78 9.13
C GLU A 244 -8.52 18.88 9.11
N VAL A 245 -8.96 19.34 7.93
CA VAL A 245 -9.97 20.41 7.80
C VAL A 245 -11.36 19.97 8.26
N ASP A 246 -11.74 18.71 8.05
CA ASP A 246 -12.91 18.05 8.63
C ASP A 246 -12.93 18.14 10.17
N THR A 247 -11.76 18.20 10.81
CA THR A 247 -11.66 18.33 12.27
C THR A 247 -11.89 19.77 12.72
N ILE A 248 -11.46 20.77 11.94
CA ILE A 248 -11.84 22.18 12.16
C ILE A 248 -13.37 22.32 12.05
N VAL A 249 -13.96 21.73 11.01
CA VAL A 249 -15.43 21.72 10.82
C VAL A 249 -16.12 21.03 11.99
N LYS A 250 -15.59 19.90 12.50
CA LYS A 250 -16.18 19.18 13.65
C LYS A 250 -16.06 19.93 14.97
N ASP A 251 -14.92 20.56 15.25
CA ASP A 251 -14.72 21.41 16.42
C ASP A 251 -15.74 22.56 16.47
N MET A 252 -16.14 23.09 15.31
CA MET A 252 -17.19 24.11 15.21
C MET A 252 -18.61 23.53 15.27
N GLU A 253 -18.94 22.52 14.44
CA GLU A 253 -20.33 22.05 14.27
C GLU A 253 -20.82 21.11 15.40
N TYR A 254 -19.95 20.28 16.00
CA TYR A 254 -20.35 19.31 17.02
C TYR A 254 -19.95 19.73 18.44
N PHE A 255 -18.84 20.44 18.60
CA PHE A 255 -18.35 20.89 19.90
C PHE A 255 -18.68 22.37 20.20
N GLY A 256 -19.17 23.12 19.21
CA GLY A 256 -19.59 24.52 19.39
C GLY A 256 -18.45 25.51 19.63
N ASN A 257 -17.20 25.13 19.33
CA ASN A 257 -16.07 26.05 19.43
C ASN A 257 -16.16 27.12 18.34
N ASP A 258 -15.69 28.32 18.63
CA ASP A 258 -15.54 29.35 17.62
C ASP A 258 -14.38 29.02 16.64
N ILE A 259 -14.38 29.67 15.48
CA ILE A 259 -13.38 29.42 14.42
C ILE A 259 -11.93 29.66 14.88
N ARG A 260 -11.70 30.63 15.78
CA ARG A 260 -10.35 30.97 16.28
C ARG A 260 -9.84 29.86 17.20
N THR A 261 -10.70 29.35 18.09
CA THR A 261 -10.41 28.20 18.95
C THR A 261 -10.17 26.93 18.13
N ALA A 262 -11.03 26.62 17.16
CA ALA A 262 -10.90 25.43 16.29
C ALA A 262 -9.60 25.46 15.46
N LEU A 263 -9.23 26.61 14.88
CA LEU A 263 -7.96 26.80 14.16
C LEU A 263 -6.74 26.73 15.10
N THR A 264 -6.85 27.25 16.32
CA THR A 264 -5.80 27.13 17.34
C THR A 264 -5.60 25.65 17.75
N ASN A 265 -6.68 24.92 18.02
CA ASN A 265 -6.65 23.49 18.35
C ASN A 265 -5.92 22.68 17.28
N ILE A 266 -6.31 22.81 16.00
CA ILE A 266 -5.71 22.01 14.92
C ILE A 266 -4.25 22.38 14.67
N SER A 267 -3.87 23.66 14.78
CA SER A 267 -2.47 24.10 14.63
C SER A 267 -1.56 23.56 15.74
N SER A 268 -2.10 23.24 16.92
CA SER A 268 -1.35 22.61 18.02
C SER A 268 -1.26 21.08 17.95
N THR A 269 -2.01 20.43 17.04
CA THR A 269 -2.17 18.97 16.99
C THR A 269 -1.87 18.32 15.62
N THR A 270 -1.78 19.10 14.54
CA THR A 270 -1.33 18.62 13.22
C THR A 270 0.13 18.10 13.26
N PRO A 271 0.50 17.12 12.41
CA PRO A 271 1.89 16.71 12.23
C PRO A 271 2.65 17.51 11.15
N SER A 272 1.97 18.34 10.36
CA SER A 272 2.58 19.12 9.27
C SER A 272 2.89 20.55 9.70
N ASP A 273 4.17 20.90 9.72
CA ASP A 273 4.68 22.25 9.98
C ASP A 273 4.15 23.24 8.93
N ARG A 274 3.95 22.80 7.68
CA ARG A 274 3.39 23.61 6.60
C ARG A 274 1.91 23.92 6.83
N PHE A 275 1.12 22.93 7.25
CA PHE A 275 -0.29 23.13 7.62
C PHE A 275 -0.43 23.94 8.91
N GLN A 276 0.46 23.75 9.88
CA GLN A 276 0.54 24.57 11.09
C GLN A 276 0.77 26.05 10.75
N ASP A 277 1.77 26.36 9.91
CA ASP A 277 2.05 27.71 9.41
C ASP A 277 0.85 28.30 8.63
N LEU A 278 0.19 27.52 7.78
CA LEU A 278 -1.01 27.95 7.07
C LEU A 278 -2.13 28.37 8.04
N ILE A 279 -2.46 27.50 9.00
CA ILE A 279 -3.58 27.75 9.92
C ILE A 279 -3.27 28.85 10.94
N TYR A 280 -2.05 28.88 11.48
CA TYR A 280 -1.63 29.90 12.45
C TYR A 280 -1.67 31.31 11.85
N ASN A 281 -1.12 31.50 10.65
CA ASN A 281 -1.17 32.79 9.97
C ASN A 281 -2.60 33.15 9.51
N LEU A 282 -3.44 32.16 9.15
CA LEU A 282 -4.86 32.41 8.84
C LEU A 282 -5.62 32.97 10.06
N VAL A 283 -5.34 32.49 11.28
CA VAL A 283 -5.89 33.08 12.51
C VAL A 283 -5.49 34.56 12.64
N THR A 284 -4.22 34.90 12.43
CA THR A 284 -3.74 36.30 12.47
C THR A 284 -4.45 37.19 11.43
N ILE A 285 -4.81 36.64 10.27
CA ILE A 285 -5.48 37.37 9.19
C ILE A 285 -6.99 37.52 9.45
N ILE A 286 -7.63 36.53 10.08
CA ILE A 286 -9.01 36.65 10.58
C ILE A 286 -9.08 37.68 11.71
N ASP A 287 -8.16 37.62 12.68
CA ASP A 287 -8.07 38.57 13.81
C ASP A 287 -7.83 40.02 13.37
N SER A 288 -7.22 40.23 12.20
CA SER A 288 -6.95 41.56 11.62
C SER A 288 -7.91 41.98 10.50
N GLY A 289 -8.89 41.14 10.14
CA GLY A 289 -9.88 41.44 9.09
C GLY A 289 -9.30 41.52 7.67
N GLY A 290 -8.19 40.82 7.40
CA GLY A 290 -7.50 40.85 6.10
C GLY A 290 -8.14 40.00 5.01
N ASP A 291 -7.66 40.16 3.76
CA ASP A 291 -8.15 39.41 2.60
C ASP A 291 -7.68 37.94 2.62
N ILE A 292 -8.58 37.06 3.05
CA ILE A 292 -8.38 35.60 3.10
C ILE A 292 -8.15 35.00 1.70
N ALA A 293 -8.79 35.53 0.65
CA ALA A 293 -8.61 35.02 -0.71
C ALA A 293 -7.22 35.37 -1.24
N LYS A 294 -6.74 36.59 -0.97
CA LYS A 294 -5.35 37.00 -1.27
C LYS A 294 -4.34 36.19 -0.48
N TYR A 295 -4.61 35.92 0.81
CA TYR A 295 -3.74 35.05 1.61
C TYR A 295 -3.61 33.64 1.02
N PHE A 296 -4.72 32.99 0.68
CA PHE A 296 -4.68 31.67 0.04
C PHE A 296 -4.06 31.73 -1.36
N GLN A 297 -4.19 32.82 -2.12
CA GLN A 297 -3.47 33.00 -3.39
C GLN A 297 -1.96 32.93 -3.18
N ASP A 298 -1.45 33.70 -2.22
CA ASP A 298 0.00 33.82 -2.00
C ASP A 298 0.59 32.56 -1.38
N LYS A 299 -0.15 31.86 -0.50
CA LYS A 299 0.22 30.53 0.00
C LYS A 299 0.11 29.44 -1.07
N SER A 300 -0.88 29.50 -1.96
CA SER A 300 -1.02 28.60 -3.11
C SER A 300 0.20 28.70 -4.01
N ASP A 301 0.56 29.91 -4.45
CA ASP A 301 1.71 30.11 -5.33
C ASP A 301 3.04 29.81 -4.61
N GLN A 302 3.18 30.13 -3.30
CA GLN A 302 4.34 29.73 -2.49
C GLN A 302 4.51 28.20 -2.40
N TYR A 303 3.43 27.45 -2.10
CA TYR A 303 3.51 26.00 -1.96
C TYR A 303 3.65 25.27 -3.31
N LEU A 304 3.07 25.79 -4.40
CA LEU A 304 3.31 25.26 -5.75
C LEU A 304 4.77 25.46 -6.17
N GLN A 305 5.34 26.66 -5.99
CA GLN A 305 6.76 26.92 -6.27
C GLN A 305 7.68 26.06 -5.38
N LYS A 306 7.39 25.93 -4.08
CA LYS A 306 8.15 25.04 -3.20
C LYS A 306 8.07 23.58 -3.66
N SER A 307 6.92 23.13 -4.15
CA SER A 307 6.76 21.77 -4.70
C SER A 307 7.55 21.56 -5.99
N MET A 308 7.67 22.57 -6.86
CA MET A 308 8.56 22.51 -8.02
C MET A 308 10.03 22.39 -7.62
N VAL A 309 10.48 23.15 -6.61
CA VAL A 309 11.85 23.09 -6.09
C VAL A 309 12.14 21.75 -5.41
N ASP A 310 11.23 21.28 -4.56
CA ASP A 310 11.32 19.97 -3.89
C ASP A 310 11.37 18.83 -4.93
N GLN A 311 10.59 18.93 -6.02
CA GLN A 311 10.63 17.99 -7.13
C GLN A 311 11.97 18.06 -7.91
N LYS A 312 12.55 19.23 -8.15
CA LYS A 312 13.86 19.36 -8.84
C LYS A 312 14.99 18.73 -8.02
N GLY A 313 15.09 19.05 -6.74
CA GLY A 313 16.05 18.41 -5.82
C GLY A 313 15.84 16.90 -5.72
N PHE A 314 14.59 16.43 -5.77
CA PHE A 314 14.30 14.99 -5.86
C PHE A 314 14.84 14.35 -7.17
N LEU A 315 14.69 15.01 -8.32
CA LEU A 315 15.26 14.53 -9.59
C LEU A 315 16.80 14.51 -9.56
N GLU A 316 17.44 15.45 -8.86
CA GLU A 316 18.88 15.46 -8.61
C GLU A 316 19.32 14.30 -7.69
N THR A 317 18.55 13.95 -6.65
CA THR A 317 18.86 12.74 -5.86
C THR A 317 18.71 11.45 -6.68
N LEU A 318 17.72 11.37 -7.59
CA LEU A 318 17.65 10.26 -8.54
C LEU A 318 18.85 10.24 -9.49
N ALA A 319 19.36 11.39 -9.95
CA ALA A 319 20.54 11.47 -10.80
C ALA A 319 21.76 10.78 -10.15
N LEU A 320 22.06 11.17 -8.91
CA LEU A 320 23.16 10.61 -8.12
C LEU A 320 23.00 9.10 -7.88
N LEU A 321 21.77 8.62 -7.67
CA LEU A 321 21.48 7.19 -7.59
C LEU A 321 21.69 6.48 -8.95
N SER A 322 21.38 7.13 -10.07
CA SER A 322 21.65 6.60 -11.42
C SER A 322 23.16 6.37 -11.65
N GLU A 323 23.96 7.37 -11.32
CA GLU A 323 25.42 7.36 -11.47
C GLU A 323 26.07 6.36 -10.49
N SER A 324 25.56 6.30 -9.26
CA SER A 324 25.95 5.30 -8.26
C SER A 324 25.66 3.88 -8.74
N TYR A 325 24.48 3.58 -9.31
CA TYR A 325 24.15 2.26 -9.88
C TYR A 325 25.08 1.88 -11.04
N VAL A 326 25.30 2.78 -11.99
CA VAL A 326 26.21 2.54 -13.12
C VAL A 326 27.63 2.25 -12.61
N THR A 327 28.10 2.97 -11.61
CA THR A 327 29.42 2.74 -11.02
C THR A 327 29.49 1.43 -10.23
N ALA A 328 28.54 1.17 -9.35
CA ALA A 328 28.57 0.09 -8.36
C ALA A 328 28.07 -1.27 -8.88
N PHE A 329 27.17 -1.29 -9.87
CA PHE A 329 26.54 -2.52 -10.39
C PHE A 329 26.78 -2.78 -11.88
N VAL A 330 27.26 -1.79 -12.64
CA VAL A 330 27.71 -2.01 -14.03
C VAL A 330 29.24 -2.06 -14.12
N ALA A 331 29.93 -0.97 -13.79
CA ALA A 331 31.39 -0.89 -13.89
C ALA A 331 32.12 -1.74 -12.83
N GLY A 332 31.68 -1.70 -11.57
CA GLY A 332 32.27 -2.45 -10.47
C GLY A 332 32.30 -3.97 -10.71
N PRO A 333 31.16 -4.64 -10.95
CA PRO A 333 31.12 -6.08 -11.21
C PRO A 333 31.87 -6.45 -12.47
N LEU A 334 31.83 -5.62 -13.53
CA LEU A 334 32.61 -5.85 -14.76
C LEU A 334 34.12 -5.89 -14.47
N PHE A 335 34.64 -4.93 -13.69
CA PHE A 335 36.05 -4.90 -13.29
C PHE A 335 36.43 -6.12 -12.42
N ILE A 336 35.59 -6.52 -11.46
CA ILE A 336 35.87 -7.68 -10.60
C ILE A 336 35.72 -9.00 -11.38
N ILE A 337 34.83 -9.08 -12.37
CA ILE A 337 34.73 -10.22 -13.30
C ILE A 337 36.00 -10.34 -14.14
N ILE A 338 36.51 -9.23 -14.70
CA ILE A 338 37.78 -9.20 -15.45
C ILE A 338 38.93 -9.68 -14.55
N MET A 339 39.12 -9.08 -13.37
CA MET A 339 40.17 -9.49 -12.44
C MET A 339 40.01 -10.94 -11.98
N GLY A 340 38.79 -11.37 -11.66
CA GLY A 340 38.49 -12.73 -11.22
C GLY A 340 38.85 -13.76 -12.28
N ILE A 341 38.51 -13.50 -13.55
CA ILE A 341 38.88 -14.37 -14.67
C ILE A 341 40.39 -14.34 -14.93
N MET A 342 41.06 -13.18 -14.81
CA MET A 342 42.53 -13.15 -14.87
C MET A 342 43.19 -13.95 -13.73
N MET A 343 42.66 -13.90 -12.50
CA MET A 343 43.13 -14.76 -11.40
C MET A 343 42.85 -16.25 -11.68
N ILE A 344 41.71 -16.59 -12.30
CA ILE A 344 41.37 -17.94 -12.80
C ILE A 344 42.14 -18.29 -14.10
N ILE A 345 43.05 -17.42 -14.57
CA ILE A 345 44.04 -17.69 -15.63
C ILE A 345 45.49 -17.66 -15.07
N MET A 346 45.71 -17.15 -13.85
CA MET A 346 47.03 -17.05 -13.19
C MET A 346 47.30 -18.10 -12.10
N GLY A 347 46.40 -19.06 -11.87
CA GLY A 347 46.57 -20.15 -10.89
C GLY A 347 45.94 -19.91 -9.51
N SER A 348 45.47 -18.70 -9.22
CA SER A 348 45.11 -18.25 -7.86
C SER A 348 43.63 -17.91 -7.64
N GLY A 349 42.84 -17.75 -8.71
CA GLY A 349 41.44 -17.38 -8.63
C GLY A 349 40.49 -18.55 -8.40
N SER A 350 39.46 -18.34 -7.59
CA SER A 350 38.38 -19.32 -7.39
C SER A 350 37.22 -19.06 -8.35
N LYS A 351 36.74 -20.10 -9.06
CA LYS A 351 35.49 -20.06 -9.83
C LYS A 351 34.31 -19.54 -8.97
N SER A 352 34.25 -19.89 -7.68
CA SER A 352 33.16 -19.46 -6.79
C SER A 352 33.01 -17.95 -6.66
N MET A 353 34.10 -17.18 -6.83
CA MET A 353 34.06 -15.71 -6.74
C MET A 353 33.27 -15.10 -7.91
N VAL A 354 33.55 -15.51 -9.15
CA VAL A 354 32.89 -14.99 -10.35
C VAL A 354 31.42 -15.44 -10.40
N TYR A 355 31.13 -16.69 -10.01
CA TYR A 355 29.77 -17.18 -9.87
C TYR A 355 28.97 -16.43 -8.79
N ALA A 356 29.57 -16.15 -7.62
CA ALA A 356 28.91 -15.37 -6.57
C ALA A 356 28.60 -13.93 -7.01
N ILE A 357 29.49 -13.31 -7.81
CA ILE A 357 29.24 -11.96 -8.34
C ILE A 357 28.03 -11.97 -9.30
N ILE A 358 27.98 -12.92 -10.22
CA ILE A 358 26.95 -12.96 -11.29
C ILE A 358 25.59 -13.44 -10.77
N TYR A 359 25.55 -14.46 -9.91
CA TYR A 359 24.30 -15.05 -9.42
C TYR A 359 23.81 -14.51 -8.06
N ALA A 360 24.65 -13.80 -7.29
CA ALA A 360 24.24 -13.17 -6.04
C ALA A 360 24.44 -11.65 -6.05
N VAL A 361 25.67 -11.14 -6.19
CA VAL A 361 25.95 -9.69 -6.00
C VAL A 361 25.19 -8.82 -7.01
N LEU A 362 25.23 -9.17 -8.29
CA LEU A 362 24.55 -8.41 -9.36
C LEU A 362 23.01 -8.43 -9.19
N PRO A 363 22.31 -9.57 -9.10
CA PRO A 363 20.85 -9.57 -8.96
C PRO A 363 20.37 -9.04 -7.61
N ILE A 364 21.00 -9.41 -6.48
CA ILE A 364 20.58 -8.94 -5.14
C ILE A 364 20.85 -7.43 -5.00
N GLY A 365 22.03 -6.98 -5.43
CA GLY A 365 22.41 -5.56 -5.40
C GLY A 365 21.48 -4.70 -6.26
N SER A 366 21.23 -5.11 -7.50
CA SER A 366 20.28 -4.42 -8.39
C SER A 366 18.85 -4.43 -7.85
N LEU A 367 18.37 -5.54 -7.29
CA LEU A 367 17.04 -5.61 -6.69
C LEU A 367 16.93 -4.71 -5.45
N MET A 368 17.95 -4.69 -4.58
CA MET A 368 18.03 -3.75 -3.46
C MET A 368 18.02 -2.30 -3.95
N PHE A 369 18.68 -1.99 -5.06
CA PHE A 369 18.71 -0.64 -5.64
C PHE A 369 17.36 -0.22 -6.24
N VAL A 370 16.67 -1.13 -6.95
CA VAL A 370 15.31 -0.92 -7.47
C VAL A 370 14.29 -0.76 -6.32
N VAL A 371 14.42 -1.53 -5.24
CA VAL A 371 13.60 -1.38 -4.03
C VAL A 371 13.89 -0.05 -3.33
N MET A 372 15.15 0.34 -3.18
CA MET A 372 15.55 1.63 -2.61
C MET A 372 14.96 2.81 -3.41
N ILE A 373 15.04 2.78 -4.74
CA ILE A 373 14.41 3.79 -5.60
C ILE A 373 12.88 3.72 -5.52
N SER A 374 12.27 2.54 -5.35
CA SER A 374 10.82 2.41 -5.16
C SER A 374 10.33 2.89 -3.78
N ILE A 375 11.22 3.05 -2.79
CA ILE A 375 10.93 3.65 -1.48
C ILE A 375 11.18 5.16 -1.51
N ILE A 376 12.30 5.58 -2.12
CA ILE A 376 12.70 6.99 -2.21
C ILE A 376 11.82 7.77 -3.20
N THR A 377 11.37 7.14 -4.28
CA THR A 377 10.49 7.80 -5.26
C THR A 377 9.11 7.99 -4.65
N PRO A 378 8.61 9.24 -4.50
CA PRO A 378 7.22 9.45 -4.15
C PRO A 378 6.38 8.86 -5.27
N GLY A 379 5.67 7.77 -4.93
CA GLY A 379 4.78 7.10 -5.86
C GLY A 379 3.76 8.08 -6.41
N GLU A 380 3.38 7.93 -7.68
CA GLU A 380 2.21 8.66 -8.18
C GLU A 380 1.03 8.34 -7.27
N LEU A 381 0.50 9.35 -6.55
CA LEU A 381 -0.80 9.32 -5.87
C LEU A 381 -1.77 8.55 -6.78
N GLY A 382 -2.29 7.41 -6.29
CA GLY A 382 -2.69 6.26 -7.12
C GLY A 382 -3.82 6.49 -8.13
N GLU A 383 -4.50 5.41 -8.58
CA GLU A 383 -5.84 5.64 -9.12
C GLU A 383 -6.68 6.22 -7.95
N PRO A 384 -7.23 7.45 -8.07
CA PRO A 384 -7.93 8.09 -6.96
C PRO A 384 -9.13 7.26 -6.50
N LYS A 385 -9.54 7.44 -5.22
CA LYS A 385 -10.82 6.92 -4.74
C LYS A 385 -11.92 7.39 -5.69
N LEU A 386 -12.91 6.53 -5.95
CA LEU A 386 -14.02 6.90 -6.83
C LEU A 386 -14.84 7.99 -6.15
N LEU A 387 -14.90 9.16 -6.79
CA LEU A 387 -15.63 10.31 -6.29
C LEU A 387 -17.10 9.93 -6.10
N LYS A 388 -17.61 10.13 -4.88
CA LYS A 388 -19.00 9.82 -4.52
C LYS A 388 -19.93 10.67 -5.41
N THR A 389 -20.88 9.99 -6.05
CA THR A 389 -21.94 10.58 -6.88
C THR A 389 -23.21 10.59 -6.04
N ASN A 390 -24.05 11.62 -6.12
CA ASN A 390 -25.31 11.65 -5.36
C ASN A 390 -26.22 10.51 -5.83
N ASP A 391 -26.43 10.43 -7.15
CA ASP A 391 -27.15 9.33 -7.78
C ASP A 391 -26.22 8.21 -8.25
N THR A 392 -26.28 7.07 -7.59
CA THR A 392 -25.56 5.84 -8.00
C THR A 392 -26.34 5.06 -9.08
N TYR A 393 -26.51 5.67 -10.26
CA TYR A 393 -26.93 4.95 -11.48
C TYR A 393 -25.88 3.89 -11.88
N ASP A 394 -25.88 2.74 -11.21
CA ASP A 394 -25.07 1.58 -11.55
C ASP A 394 -25.76 0.72 -12.63
N HIS A 395 -24.93 0.09 -13.46
CA HIS A 395 -25.35 -0.85 -14.50
C HIS A 395 -24.76 -2.26 -14.28
N GLY A 396 -24.13 -2.50 -13.12
CA GLY A 396 -23.70 -3.81 -12.62
C GLY A 396 -24.84 -4.81 -12.46
N ILE A 397 -24.53 -6.00 -11.95
CA ILE A 397 -25.55 -7.03 -11.70
C ILE A 397 -26.35 -6.58 -10.46
N PRO A 398 -27.65 -6.31 -10.56
CA PRO A 398 -28.44 -5.97 -9.38
C PRO A 398 -28.52 -7.20 -8.47
N GLU A 399 -28.46 -7.00 -7.17
CA GLU A 399 -28.71 -8.06 -6.20
C GLU A 399 -30.23 -8.17 -5.94
N VAL A 400 -30.68 -9.31 -5.42
CA VAL A 400 -32.08 -9.47 -5.02
C VAL A 400 -32.32 -8.55 -3.80
N PRO A 401 -33.30 -7.62 -3.83
CA PRO A 401 -33.53 -6.69 -2.72
C PRO A 401 -33.72 -7.43 -1.39
N LEU A 402 -33.22 -6.86 -0.29
CA LEU A 402 -33.17 -7.54 1.01
C LEU A 402 -34.55 -8.05 1.50
N HIS A 403 -35.64 -7.35 1.14
CA HIS A 403 -37.03 -7.72 1.46
C HIS A 403 -37.65 -8.81 0.54
N LEU A 404 -36.89 -9.28 -0.46
CA LEU A 404 -37.23 -10.38 -1.38
C LEU A 404 -36.29 -11.60 -1.20
N GLN A 405 -35.39 -11.56 -0.22
CA GLN A 405 -34.54 -12.69 0.14
C GLN A 405 -35.29 -13.62 1.11
N PRO A 406 -35.12 -14.95 1.02
CA PRO A 406 -35.77 -15.89 1.93
C PRO A 406 -35.18 -15.76 3.34
N VAL A 407 -36.05 -15.68 4.35
CA VAL A 407 -35.67 -15.68 5.77
C VAL A 407 -35.87 -17.09 6.30
N TYR A 408 -34.84 -17.68 6.92
CA TYR A 408 -34.87 -19.07 7.40
C TYR A 408 -34.98 -19.13 8.94
N ASP A 409 -35.76 -20.08 9.46
CA ASP A 409 -35.88 -20.36 10.90
C ASP A 409 -34.63 -21.08 11.47
N GLU A 410 -34.55 -21.27 12.80
CA GLU A 410 -33.54 -22.11 13.48
C GLU A 410 -33.52 -23.58 12.99
N LYS A 411 -34.49 -23.99 12.15
CA LYS A 411 -34.58 -25.29 11.47
C LYS A 411 -34.24 -25.30 9.97
N GLY A 412 -34.13 -24.13 9.34
CA GLY A 412 -33.91 -24.01 7.88
C GLY A 412 -35.18 -23.94 7.02
N ASP A 413 -36.38 -23.95 7.62
CA ASP A 413 -37.65 -23.68 6.91
C ASP A 413 -37.81 -22.19 6.62
N VAL A 414 -38.49 -21.80 5.53
CA VAL A 414 -38.63 -20.39 5.12
C VAL A 414 -39.83 -19.73 5.83
N ILE A 415 -39.58 -18.58 6.45
CA ILE A 415 -40.57 -17.74 7.14
C ILE A 415 -40.93 -16.54 6.25
N ASP A 416 -42.20 -16.13 6.27
CA ASP A 416 -42.70 -14.94 5.55
C ASP A 416 -42.45 -14.99 4.02
N GLU A 417 -42.44 -16.18 3.43
CA GLU A 417 -42.65 -16.33 1.98
C GLU A 417 -44.15 -16.22 1.65
N ASN A 418 -44.47 -15.25 0.80
CA ASN A 418 -45.80 -15.04 0.22
C ASN A 418 -45.67 -15.22 -1.30
N GLU A 419 -46.68 -15.76 -1.97
CA GLU A 419 -46.60 -16.20 -3.36
C GLU A 419 -46.17 -15.06 -4.31
N GLU A 420 -46.61 -13.83 -4.03
CA GLU A 420 -46.21 -12.63 -4.76
C GLU A 420 -44.72 -12.26 -4.57
N LYS A 421 -44.13 -12.51 -3.38
CA LYS A 421 -42.68 -12.34 -3.15
C LYS A 421 -41.88 -13.35 -3.97
N VAL A 422 -42.33 -14.61 -4.01
CA VAL A 422 -41.67 -15.68 -4.78
C VAL A 422 -41.69 -15.37 -6.28
N GLN A 423 -42.82 -14.90 -6.82
CA GLN A 423 -42.89 -14.45 -8.22
C GLN A 423 -41.97 -13.26 -8.51
N LYS A 424 -42.00 -12.21 -7.67
CA LYS A 424 -41.12 -11.03 -7.79
C LYS A 424 -39.65 -11.42 -7.76
N ARG A 425 -39.26 -12.30 -6.83
CA ARG A 425 -37.92 -12.88 -6.74
C ARG A 425 -37.54 -13.65 -8.01
N GLY A 426 -38.43 -14.47 -8.56
CA GLY A 426 -38.23 -15.19 -9.82
C GLY A 426 -37.96 -14.28 -11.02
N TYR A 427 -38.63 -13.13 -11.11
CA TYR A 427 -38.33 -12.10 -12.12
C TYR A 427 -36.94 -11.46 -11.91
N PHE A 428 -36.57 -11.14 -10.66
CA PHE A 428 -35.23 -10.62 -10.33
C PHE A 428 -34.12 -11.64 -10.66
N GLU A 429 -34.26 -12.90 -10.27
CA GLU A 429 -33.29 -13.96 -10.57
C GLU A 429 -33.17 -14.21 -12.09
N SER A 430 -34.29 -14.15 -12.83
CA SER A 430 -34.29 -14.23 -14.30
C SER A 430 -33.60 -13.05 -14.96
N PHE A 431 -33.79 -11.83 -14.44
CA PHE A 431 -33.09 -10.63 -14.90
C PHE A 431 -31.59 -10.70 -14.60
N ILE A 432 -31.21 -11.17 -13.40
CA ILE A 432 -29.82 -11.43 -12.99
C ILE A 432 -29.16 -12.44 -13.92
N LYS A 433 -29.82 -13.57 -14.20
CA LYS A 433 -29.32 -14.62 -15.12
C LYS A 433 -29.13 -14.08 -16.54
N SER A 434 -30.09 -13.29 -17.02
CA SER A 434 -30.02 -12.61 -18.33
C SER A 434 -28.88 -11.60 -18.41
N LYS A 435 -28.68 -10.80 -17.35
CA LYS A 435 -27.62 -9.78 -17.26
C LYS A 435 -26.23 -10.41 -17.13
N LYS A 436 -26.09 -11.51 -16.36
CA LYS A 436 -24.89 -12.36 -16.30
C LYS A 436 -24.56 -12.95 -17.68
N GLY A 437 -25.54 -13.52 -18.38
CA GLY A 437 -25.37 -14.02 -19.74
C GLY A 437 -24.95 -12.94 -20.76
N LEU A 438 -25.53 -11.73 -20.66
CA LEU A 438 -25.17 -10.60 -21.51
C LEU A 438 -23.76 -10.05 -21.19
N GLN A 439 -23.34 -10.03 -19.92
CA GLN A 439 -21.96 -9.75 -19.54
C GLN A 439 -20.99 -10.82 -20.08
N TYR A 440 -21.29 -12.11 -19.93
CA TYR A 440 -20.47 -13.20 -20.45
C TYR A 440 -20.31 -13.11 -21.99
N LYS A 441 -21.41 -12.84 -22.72
CA LYS A 441 -21.40 -12.57 -24.17
C LYS A 441 -20.59 -11.30 -24.53
N LYS A 442 -20.51 -10.31 -23.64
CA LYS A 442 -19.70 -9.09 -23.79
C LYS A 442 -18.20 -9.34 -23.53
N TYR A 443 -17.86 -10.23 -22.60
CA TYR A 443 -16.48 -10.73 -22.40
C TYR A 443 -16.02 -11.54 -23.62
N ILE A 444 -16.79 -12.53 -24.08
CA ILE A 444 -16.46 -13.33 -25.28
C ILE A 444 -16.30 -12.44 -26.52
N LYS A 445 -17.14 -11.40 -26.70
CA LYS A 445 -16.99 -10.45 -27.80
C LYS A 445 -15.75 -9.54 -27.71
N ASN A 446 -15.11 -9.41 -26.54
CA ASN A 446 -13.95 -8.52 -26.33
C ASN A 446 -13.00 -9.08 -25.25
N PRO A 447 -12.31 -10.21 -25.49
CA PRO A 447 -11.45 -10.85 -24.47
C PRO A 447 -10.32 -9.94 -23.99
N LEU A 448 -9.83 -9.05 -24.85
CA LEU A 448 -8.75 -8.10 -24.54
C LEU A 448 -9.20 -6.90 -23.69
N LYS A 449 -10.51 -6.67 -23.50
CA LYS A 449 -11.02 -5.52 -22.75
C LYS A 449 -10.61 -5.52 -21.26
N PRO A 450 -10.81 -6.59 -20.46
CA PRO A 450 -10.34 -6.61 -19.07
C PRO A 450 -8.83 -6.39 -18.96
N MET A 451 -8.04 -6.93 -19.89
CA MET A 451 -6.57 -6.79 -19.93
C MET A 451 -6.13 -5.33 -20.17
N LEU A 452 -6.88 -4.60 -21.01
CA LEU A 452 -6.69 -3.16 -21.24
C LEU A 452 -7.09 -2.27 -20.03
N GLU A 453 -7.99 -2.74 -19.17
CA GLU A 453 -8.47 -1.98 -18.00
C GLU A 453 -7.60 -2.24 -16.76
N LYS A 454 -7.17 -3.50 -16.56
CA LYS A 454 -6.22 -3.93 -15.52
C LYS A 454 -5.11 -4.80 -16.15
N PRO A 455 -3.94 -4.22 -16.49
CA PRO A 455 -2.84 -4.94 -17.12
C PRO A 455 -2.31 -6.13 -16.30
N GLU A 456 -2.40 -6.08 -14.98
CA GLU A 456 -2.04 -7.18 -14.05
C GLU A 456 -2.75 -8.51 -14.39
N TYR A 457 -4.01 -8.46 -14.81
CA TYR A 457 -4.77 -9.66 -15.21
C TYR A 457 -4.21 -10.33 -16.48
N THR A 458 -3.30 -9.69 -17.20
CA THR A 458 -2.52 -10.33 -18.27
C THR A 458 -1.66 -11.45 -17.70
N LEU A 459 -0.96 -11.22 -16.57
CA LEU A 459 -0.01 -12.16 -15.99
C LEU A 459 -0.69 -13.44 -15.49
N VAL A 460 -1.96 -13.36 -15.08
CA VAL A 460 -2.79 -14.53 -14.72
C VAL A 460 -2.99 -15.48 -15.91
N ILE A 461 -2.93 -14.97 -17.15
CA ILE A 461 -3.06 -15.76 -18.38
C ILE A 461 -1.69 -16.07 -19.00
N THR A 462 -0.78 -15.09 -19.07
CA THR A 462 0.52 -15.25 -19.74
C THR A 462 1.59 -15.90 -18.87
N GLY A 463 1.48 -15.79 -17.54
CA GLY A 463 2.37 -16.45 -16.59
C GLY A 463 2.33 -17.98 -16.72
N PRO A 464 1.15 -18.63 -16.64
CA PRO A 464 1.02 -20.06 -16.88
C PRO A 464 1.52 -20.49 -18.26
N ILE A 465 1.31 -19.68 -19.31
CA ILE A 465 1.82 -19.96 -20.66
C ILE A 465 3.36 -19.93 -20.69
N GLY A 466 3.98 -18.91 -20.08
CA GLY A 466 5.45 -18.83 -19.96
C GLY A 466 6.05 -19.98 -19.15
N VAL A 467 5.38 -20.40 -18.07
CA VAL A 467 5.78 -21.57 -17.28
C VAL A 467 5.63 -22.87 -18.08
N CYS A 468 4.56 -23.05 -18.86
CA CYS A 468 4.41 -24.19 -19.76
C CYS A 468 5.50 -24.23 -20.85
N ILE A 469 5.92 -23.08 -21.38
CA ILE A 469 7.02 -22.99 -22.36
C ILE A 469 8.36 -23.47 -21.77
N ILE A 470 8.57 -23.36 -20.46
CA ILE A 470 9.75 -23.87 -19.75
C ILE A 470 9.58 -25.35 -19.38
N ILE A 471 8.42 -25.74 -18.84
CA ILE A 471 8.18 -27.10 -18.30
C ILE A 471 7.98 -28.14 -19.41
N ILE A 472 7.31 -27.82 -20.52
CA ILE A 472 7.03 -28.82 -21.57
C ILE A 472 8.33 -29.36 -22.22
N PRO A 473 9.29 -28.52 -22.66
CA PRO A 473 10.58 -29.01 -23.16
C PRO A 473 11.37 -29.78 -22.10
N LEU A 474 11.35 -29.32 -20.84
CA LEU A 474 12.04 -29.99 -19.73
C LEU A 474 11.51 -31.41 -19.49
N LEU A 475 10.18 -31.59 -19.47
CA LEU A 475 9.56 -32.91 -19.29
C LEU A 475 9.78 -33.84 -20.49
N LEU A 476 9.78 -33.31 -21.73
CA LEU A 476 9.97 -34.11 -22.94
C LEU A 476 11.41 -34.64 -23.07
N ASN A 477 12.40 -33.84 -22.70
CA ASN A 477 13.82 -34.24 -22.76
C ASN A 477 14.30 -34.98 -21.50
N MET A 478 13.47 -35.11 -20.46
CA MET A 478 13.85 -35.72 -19.18
C MET A 478 14.11 -37.24 -19.26
N ASN A 479 13.69 -37.90 -20.34
CA ASN A 479 13.86 -39.35 -20.55
C ASN A 479 15.16 -39.73 -21.25
N ASP A 480 15.77 -38.83 -22.04
CA ASP A 480 17.02 -39.11 -22.76
C ASP A 480 18.21 -38.92 -21.80
N GLY A 481 18.45 -39.96 -21.01
CA GLY A 481 19.43 -39.97 -19.91
C GLY A 481 20.89 -39.86 -20.36
N GLY A 482 21.33 -38.64 -20.67
CA GLY A 482 22.73 -38.30 -20.93
C GLY A 482 23.03 -36.84 -20.60
N LEU A 483 24.25 -36.57 -20.10
CA LEU A 483 24.75 -35.23 -19.84
C LEU A 483 25.74 -34.78 -20.93
N PRO A 484 25.29 -34.08 -21.98
CA PRO A 484 26.11 -33.16 -22.74
C PRO A 484 25.80 -31.70 -22.36
N SER A 485 26.78 -30.81 -22.55
CA SER A 485 26.69 -29.38 -22.22
C SER A 485 25.48 -28.66 -22.85
N GLY A 486 25.06 -29.08 -24.05
CA GLY A 486 23.97 -28.45 -24.83
C GLY A 486 22.56 -28.56 -24.23
N ILE A 487 22.30 -29.47 -23.28
CA ILE A 487 21.00 -29.49 -22.56
C ILE A 487 20.80 -28.20 -21.76
N ILE A 488 21.89 -27.62 -21.24
CA ILE A 488 21.82 -26.39 -20.45
C ILE A 488 21.57 -25.18 -21.36
N ASP A 489 22.27 -25.06 -22.50
CA ASP A 489 22.01 -23.95 -23.45
C ASP A 489 20.57 -23.98 -23.98
N PHE A 490 20.04 -25.18 -24.23
CA PHE A 490 18.64 -25.41 -24.58
C PHE A 490 17.71 -24.89 -23.48
N ILE A 491 17.94 -25.25 -22.21
CA ILE A 491 17.17 -24.75 -21.06
C ILE A 491 17.24 -23.22 -20.94
N ASP A 492 18.43 -22.63 -21.09
CA ASP A 492 18.65 -21.18 -20.97
C ASP A 492 17.86 -20.40 -22.03
N ASP A 493 17.76 -20.92 -23.25
CA ASP A 493 16.96 -20.32 -24.32
C ASP A 493 15.45 -20.40 -24.04
N TYR A 494 14.94 -21.57 -23.60
CA TYR A 494 13.52 -21.67 -23.20
C TYR A 494 13.17 -20.81 -21.98
N LEU A 495 14.12 -20.56 -21.07
CA LEU A 495 13.96 -19.62 -19.95
C LEU A 495 13.75 -18.20 -20.47
N VAL A 496 14.57 -17.74 -21.43
CA VAL A 496 14.41 -16.42 -22.07
C VAL A 496 13.08 -16.32 -22.85
N PHE A 497 12.71 -17.33 -23.63
CA PHE A 497 11.44 -17.33 -24.37
C PHE A 497 10.22 -17.38 -23.44
N GLY A 498 10.26 -18.16 -22.36
CA GLY A 498 9.21 -18.21 -21.34
C GLY A 498 9.04 -16.87 -20.61
N PHE A 499 10.15 -16.19 -20.29
CA PHE A 499 10.13 -14.85 -19.72
C PHE A 499 9.49 -13.83 -20.69
N PHE A 500 9.90 -13.81 -21.96
CA PHE A 500 9.30 -12.91 -22.95
C PHE A 500 7.81 -13.19 -23.18
N ALA A 501 7.40 -14.46 -23.25
CA ALA A 501 5.99 -14.84 -23.41
C ALA A 501 5.11 -14.33 -22.25
N ALA A 502 5.62 -14.36 -21.01
CA ALA A 502 4.93 -13.82 -19.84
C ALA A 502 4.86 -12.29 -19.84
N VAL A 503 6.00 -11.62 -20.12
CA VAL A 503 6.22 -10.19 -19.83
C VAL A 503 5.89 -9.25 -20.98
N VAL A 504 6.10 -9.65 -22.25
CA VAL A 504 5.84 -8.79 -23.43
C VAL A 504 4.37 -8.37 -23.53
N PRO A 505 3.36 -9.25 -23.40
CA PRO A 505 1.96 -8.84 -23.52
C PRO A 505 1.54 -7.87 -22.40
N LEU A 506 1.96 -8.13 -21.16
CA LEU A 506 1.67 -7.26 -20.00
C LEU A 506 2.24 -5.86 -20.22
N THR A 507 3.47 -5.78 -20.73
CA THR A 507 4.14 -4.52 -21.06
C THR A 507 3.36 -3.73 -22.11
N ILE A 508 2.86 -4.39 -23.17
CA ILE A 508 2.06 -3.77 -24.23
C ILE A 508 0.72 -3.24 -23.69
N PHE A 509 0.02 -4.00 -22.84
CA PHE A 509 -1.23 -3.53 -22.23
C PHE A 509 -1.02 -2.37 -21.26
N TYR A 510 0.04 -2.43 -20.44
CA TYR A 510 0.42 -1.35 -19.53
C TYR A 510 0.75 -0.05 -20.28
N GLU A 511 1.66 -0.09 -21.25
CA GLU A 511 2.06 1.06 -22.06
C GLU A 511 0.86 1.67 -22.80
N LYS A 512 -0.03 0.83 -23.35
CA LYS A 512 -1.23 1.28 -24.07
C LYS A 512 -2.28 1.92 -23.15
N LYS A 513 -2.43 1.45 -21.90
CA LYS A 513 -3.23 2.13 -20.86
C LYS A 513 -2.58 3.47 -20.48
N ASN A 514 -1.27 3.48 -20.22
CA ASN A 514 -0.57 4.68 -19.73
C ASN A 514 -0.54 5.81 -20.78
N ARG A 515 -0.19 5.50 -22.04
CA ARG A 515 -0.24 6.48 -23.16
C ARG A 515 -1.62 7.08 -23.37
N ARG A 516 -2.70 6.30 -23.22
CA ARG A 516 -4.07 6.80 -23.32
C ARG A 516 -4.41 7.75 -22.18
N LYS A 517 -4.01 7.42 -20.94
CA LYS A 517 -4.19 8.29 -19.76
C LYS A 517 -3.43 9.61 -19.96
N LYS A 518 -2.12 9.55 -20.22
CA LYS A 518 -1.25 10.74 -20.43
C LYS A 518 -1.79 11.66 -21.53
N LYS A 519 -2.25 11.13 -22.67
CA LYS A 519 -2.81 11.96 -23.75
C LYS A 519 -4.18 12.60 -23.42
N LEU A 520 -5.01 11.96 -22.59
CA LEU A 520 -6.27 12.58 -22.15
C LEU A 520 -6.00 13.66 -21.08
N GLU A 521 -5.09 13.40 -20.15
CA GLU A 521 -4.67 14.32 -19.09
C GLU A 521 -4.04 15.61 -19.65
N GLN A 522 -3.18 15.50 -20.67
CA GLN A 522 -2.54 16.63 -21.36
C GLN A 522 -3.52 17.66 -21.98
N ASN A 523 -4.75 17.26 -22.30
CA ASN A 523 -5.77 18.15 -22.89
C ASN A 523 -6.74 18.73 -21.85
N ILE A 524 -6.60 18.38 -20.57
CA ILE A 524 -7.46 18.89 -19.49
C ILE A 524 -7.29 20.40 -19.25
N PRO A 525 -6.08 20.98 -19.12
CA PRO A 525 -5.95 22.42 -18.88
C PRO A 525 -6.59 23.22 -20.02
N ASP A 526 -6.40 22.75 -21.25
CA ASP A 526 -6.94 23.33 -22.46
C ASP A 526 -8.47 23.24 -22.55
N LEU A 527 -9.10 22.20 -21.98
CA LEU A 527 -10.55 22.12 -21.80
C LEU A 527 -11.02 23.14 -20.77
N LEU A 528 -10.37 23.18 -19.60
CA LEU A 528 -10.76 24.05 -18.49
C LEU A 528 -10.65 25.53 -18.85
N LYS A 529 -9.56 25.93 -19.52
CA LYS A 529 -9.36 27.30 -20.05
C LYS A 529 -10.46 27.70 -21.05
N LYS A 530 -10.88 26.78 -21.93
CA LYS A 530 -11.96 27.04 -22.90
C LYS A 530 -13.31 27.17 -22.20
N LEU A 531 -13.61 26.32 -21.20
CA LEU A 531 -14.81 26.43 -20.36
C LEU A 531 -14.83 27.73 -19.54
N ALA A 532 -13.69 28.15 -18.99
CA ALA A 532 -13.55 29.44 -18.30
C ALA A 532 -13.92 30.58 -19.24
N SER A 533 -13.29 30.66 -20.41
CA SER A 533 -13.52 31.74 -21.37
C SER A 533 -14.98 31.84 -21.88
N THR A 534 -15.73 30.72 -21.94
CA THR A 534 -17.16 30.77 -22.30
C THR A 534 -18.04 31.16 -21.11
N ASN A 535 -17.69 30.74 -19.89
CA ASN A 535 -18.42 31.13 -18.69
C ASN A 535 -18.19 32.62 -18.34
N GLU A 536 -16.99 33.16 -18.57
CA GLU A 536 -16.69 34.60 -18.51
C GLU A 536 -17.49 35.44 -19.54
N THR A 537 -17.93 34.85 -20.66
CA THR A 537 -18.89 35.49 -21.59
C THR A 537 -20.36 35.33 -21.15
N GLY A 538 -20.63 34.91 -19.91
CA GLY A 538 -21.98 34.72 -19.37
C GLY A 538 -22.69 33.44 -19.80
N MET A 539 -22.02 32.51 -20.50
CA MET A 539 -22.63 31.22 -20.83
C MET A 539 -22.70 30.32 -19.59
N THR A 540 -23.79 29.58 -19.43
CA THR A 540 -23.87 28.54 -18.39
C THR A 540 -22.79 27.46 -18.59
N LEU A 541 -22.40 26.75 -17.53
CA LEU A 541 -21.50 25.60 -17.65
C LEU A 541 -22.10 24.50 -18.55
N GLN A 542 -23.43 24.34 -18.54
CA GLN A 542 -24.14 23.40 -19.42
C GLN A 542 -23.99 23.78 -20.90
N ASP A 543 -24.22 25.04 -21.26
CA ASP A 543 -24.08 25.52 -22.64
C ASP A 543 -22.61 25.58 -23.10
N SER A 544 -21.68 25.83 -22.18
CA SER A 544 -20.24 25.70 -22.41
C SER A 544 -19.86 24.26 -22.80
N ILE A 545 -20.34 23.26 -22.06
CA ILE A 545 -20.14 21.83 -22.36
C ILE A 545 -20.81 21.42 -23.69
N LYS A 546 -22.04 21.90 -23.94
CA LYS A 546 -22.80 21.71 -25.19
C LYS A 546 -22.05 22.22 -26.41
N LEU A 547 -21.51 23.44 -26.34
CA LEU A 547 -20.68 24.05 -27.38
C LEU A 547 -19.39 23.23 -27.60
N MET A 548 -18.73 22.82 -26.51
CA MET A 548 -17.53 22.00 -26.56
C MET A 548 -17.78 20.62 -27.22
N SER A 549 -18.91 19.97 -26.92
CA SER A 549 -19.25 18.65 -27.47
C SER A 549 -19.47 18.64 -28.98
N ARG A 550 -19.73 19.80 -29.59
CA ARG A 550 -19.91 19.95 -31.05
C ARG A 550 -18.57 20.03 -31.80
N LYS A 551 -17.45 20.33 -31.12
CA LYS A 551 -16.12 20.39 -31.74
C LYS A 551 -15.49 18.98 -31.78
N GLU A 552 -15.02 18.58 -32.96
CA GLU A 552 -14.52 17.22 -33.22
C GLU A 552 -13.00 17.05 -33.00
N THR A 553 -12.26 18.17 -32.91
CA THR A 553 -10.82 18.26 -33.18
C THR A 553 -9.88 17.66 -32.12
N ASP A 554 -10.40 17.17 -30.99
CA ASP A 554 -9.59 16.65 -29.88
C ASP A 554 -10.03 15.26 -29.42
N THR A 555 -9.05 14.48 -28.97
CA THR A 555 -9.19 13.22 -28.22
C THR A 555 -10.23 13.27 -27.11
N LEU A 556 -10.32 14.39 -26.38
CA LEU A 556 -11.25 14.57 -25.27
C LEU A 556 -12.70 14.78 -25.72
N SER A 557 -12.95 15.17 -26.99
CA SER A 557 -14.29 15.33 -27.57
C SER A 557 -15.14 14.07 -27.39
N LYS A 558 -14.54 12.87 -27.49
CA LYS A 558 -15.25 11.59 -27.30
C LYS A 558 -15.71 11.34 -25.86
N GLU A 559 -15.10 11.98 -24.87
CA GLU A 559 -15.50 11.91 -23.46
C GLU A 559 -16.43 13.07 -23.10
N ILE A 560 -16.21 14.28 -23.64
CA ILE A 560 -17.11 15.45 -23.51
C ILE A 560 -18.50 15.14 -24.14
N LYS A 561 -18.53 14.46 -25.29
CA LYS A 561 -19.78 13.94 -25.91
C LYS A 561 -20.49 12.86 -25.08
N LYS A 562 -19.88 12.33 -24.02
CA LYS A 562 -20.58 11.53 -22.99
C LYS A 562 -21.15 12.43 -21.91
N VAL A 563 -20.38 13.39 -21.38
CA VAL A 563 -20.90 14.38 -20.40
C VAL A 563 -22.12 15.12 -20.93
N TRP A 564 -22.06 15.62 -22.18
CA TRP A 564 -23.22 16.24 -22.81
C TRP A 564 -24.39 15.27 -22.97
N ARG A 565 -24.14 13.98 -23.21
CA ARG A 565 -25.22 12.97 -23.27
C ARG A 565 -25.85 12.72 -21.90
N ASP A 566 -25.01 12.52 -20.89
CA ASP A 566 -25.40 12.33 -19.49
C ASP A 566 -26.32 13.50 -19.05
N ILE A 567 -25.90 14.76 -19.29
CA ILE A 567 -26.69 15.98 -19.04
C ILE A 567 -27.97 16.03 -19.91
N SER A 568 -27.89 15.73 -21.20
CA SER A 568 -29.06 15.76 -22.11
C SER A 568 -30.12 14.70 -21.80
N TRP A 569 -29.79 13.70 -20.99
CA TRP A 569 -30.71 12.68 -20.47
C TRP A 569 -31.22 13.02 -19.06
N GLY A 570 -30.98 14.24 -18.56
CA GLY A 570 -31.49 14.74 -17.28
C GLY A 570 -30.62 14.43 -16.07
N VAL A 571 -29.43 13.84 -16.23
CA VAL A 571 -28.50 13.63 -15.11
C VAL A 571 -27.95 14.98 -14.65
N ASN A 572 -27.89 15.19 -13.34
CA ASN A 572 -27.30 16.38 -12.73
C ASN A 572 -25.90 16.67 -13.33
N ILE A 573 -25.62 17.94 -13.63
CA ILE A 573 -24.32 18.35 -14.16
C ILE A 573 -23.16 17.99 -13.22
N ASN A 574 -23.33 18.13 -11.91
CA ASN A 574 -22.29 17.80 -10.94
C ASN A 574 -21.99 16.30 -10.95
N ASP A 575 -23.01 15.46 -10.96
CA ASP A 575 -22.86 14.01 -11.08
C ASP A 575 -22.30 13.59 -12.44
N SER A 576 -22.62 14.31 -13.52
CA SER A 576 -22.06 14.09 -14.87
C SER A 576 -20.56 14.43 -14.96
N LEU A 577 -20.12 15.46 -14.23
CA LEU A 577 -18.72 15.87 -14.09
C LEU A 577 -17.93 14.91 -13.18
N ILE A 578 -18.53 14.46 -12.07
CA ILE A 578 -18.01 13.39 -11.21
C ILE A 578 -17.84 12.09 -12.00
N ARG A 579 -18.84 11.72 -12.82
CA ARG A 579 -18.78 10.57 -13.75
C ARG A 579 -17.68 10.74 -14.81
N PHE A 580 -17.39 11.96 -15.27
CA PHE A 580 -16.23 12.22 -16.15
C PHE A 580 -14.90 11.97 -15.44
N ALA A 581 -14.71 12.46 -14.22
CA ALA A 581 -13.50 12.22 -13.44
C ALA A 581 -13.28 10.73 -13.14
N ASN A 582 -14.33 10.04 -12.69
CA ASN A 582 -14.32 8.59 -12.42
C ASN A 582 -14.06 7.73 -13.68
N ARG A 583 -14.32 8.26 -14.89
CA ARG A 583 -13.96 7.62 -16.17
C ARG A 583 -12.48 7.80 -16.55
N LEU A 584 -11.81 8.88 -16.12
CA LEU A 584 -10.42 9.18 -16.48
C LEU A 584 -9.39 8.72 -15.43
N ARG A 585 -9.76 8.72 -14.14
CA ARG A 585 -8.92 8.22 -13.02
C ARG A 585 -7.49 8.79 -13.01
N THR A 586 -7.41 10.12 -13.09
CA THR A 586 -6.17 10.87 -12.84
C THR A 586 -6.41 11.83 -11.70
N GLN A 587 -5.38 12.07 -10.88
CA GLN A 587 -5.47 12.95 -9.73
C GLN A 587 -5.81 14.39 -10.16
N VAL A 588 -5.16 14.88 -11.22
CA VAL A 588 -5.44 16.21 -11.80
C VAL A 588 -6.91 16.35 -12.18
N VAL A 589 -7.49 15.36 -12.88
CA VAL A 589 -8.91 15.39 -13.24
C VAL A 589 -9.81 15.31 -12.00
N ALA A 590 -9.48 14.46 -11.02
CA ALA A 590 -10.24 14.37 -9.78
C ALA A 590 -10.23 15.71 -9.02
N ARG A 591 -9.08 16.35 -8.84
CA ARG A 591 -8.95 17.68 -8.23
C ARG A 591 -9.73 18.75 -8.99
N SER A 592 -9.42 18.96 -10.28
CA SER A 592 -10.05 20.03 -11.06
C SER A 592 -11.58 19.86 -11.14
N PHE A 593 -12.09 18.66 -11.37
CA PHE A 593 -13.54 18.45 -11.47
C PHE A 593 -14.24 18.47 -10.10
N THR A 594 -13.58 18.03 -9.01
CA THR A 594 -14.12 18.24 -7.65
C THR A 594 -14.28 19.74 -7.36
N LEU A 595 -13.23 20.54 -7.62
CA LEU A 595 -13.25 22.00 -7.47
C LEU A 595 -14.38 22.65 -8.28
N ILE A 596 -14.53 22.28 -9.55
CA ILE A 596 -15.59 22.80 -10.43
C ILE A 596 -16.98 22.41 -9.90
N THR A 597 -17.19 21.17 -9.44
CA THR A 597 -18.49 20.77 -8.88
C THR A 597 -18.80 21.47 -7.57
N LYS A 598 -17.82 21.71 -6.68
CA LYS A 598 -18.08 22.43 -5.42
C LYS A 598 -18.32 23.93 -5.60
N ALA A 599 -17.67 24.56 -6.57
CA ALA A 599 -18.05 25.90 -6.99
C ALA A 599 -19.46 25.93 -7.60
N ASN A 600 -19.79 25.00 -8.51
CA ASN A 600 -21.09 24.91 -9.17
C ASN A 600 -22.24 24.46 -8.23
N GLU A 601 -21.94 23.96 -7.02
CA GLU A 601 -22.90 23.77 -5.93
C GLU A 601 -23.24 25.07 -5.19
N SER A 602 -22.42 26.12 -5.30
CA SER A 602 -22.56 27.38 -4.54
C SER A 602 -22.75 28.64 -5.41
N SER A 603 -22.28 28.64 -6.66
CA SER A 603 -22.41 29.75 -7.61
C SER A 603 -22.61 29.24 -9.05
N GLY A 604 -23.38 29.96 -9.85
CA GLY A 604 -23.52 29.72 -11.30
C GLY A 604 -22.46 30.41 -12.16
N ASP A 605 -21.80 31.45 -11.63
CA ASP A 605 -20.56 31.99 -12.21
C ASP A 605 -19.37 31.34 -11.50
N ILE A 606 -18.57 30.63 -12.28
CA ILE A 606 -17.39 29.91 -11.84
C ILE A 606 -16.19 30.17 -12.78
N GLY A 607 -16.23 31.24 -13.59
CA GLY A 607 -15.22 31.50 -14.62
C GLY A 607 -13.81 31.61 -14.03
N GLN A 608 -13.69 32.35 -12.92
CA GLN A 608 -12.46 32.47 -12.14
C GLN A 608 -12.03 31.13 -11.50
N VAL A 609 -12.96 30.30 -11.07
CA VAL A 609 -12.67 28.96 -10.50
C VAL A 609 -12.12 28.04 -11.59
N LEU A 610 -12.73 28.03 -12.78
CA LEU A 610 -12.27 27.28 -13.95
C LEU A 610 -10.87 27.75 -14.39
N LEU A 611 -10.58 29.05 -14.30
CA LEU A 611 -9.26 29.62 -14.59
C LEU A 611 -8.19 29.16 -13.58
N VAL A 612 -8.50 29.16 -12.28
CA VAL A 612 -7.58 28.64 -11.25
C VAL A 612 -7.39 27.11 -11.40
N ALA A 613 -8.47 26.36 -11.66
CA ALA A 613 -8.40 24.92 -11.95
C ALA A 613 -7.57 24.61 -13.21
N SER A 614 -7.62 25.49 -14.23
CA SER A 614 -6.76 25.42 -15.40
C SER A 614 -5.30 25.72 -15.06
N ARG A 615 -5.01 26.69 -14.19
CA ARG A 615 -3.64 27.04 -13.77
C ARG A 615 -2.99 25.89 -12.98
N ASP A 616 -3.74 25.25 -12.08
CA ASP A 616 -3.33 24.05 -11.34
C ASP A 616 -2.98 22.90 -12.31
N ALA A 617 -3.89 22.60 -13.24
CA ALA A 617 -3.70 21.53 -14.21
C ALA A 617 -2.55 21.80 -15.19
N SER A 618 -2.33 23.05 -15.60
CA SER A 618 -1.15 23.45 -16.39
C SER A 618 0.14 23.29 -15.58
N SER A 619 0.19 23.82 -14.36
CA SER A 619 1.35 23.73 -13.47
C SER A 619 1.80 22.29 -13.27
N GLU A 620 0.87 21.38 -12.97
CA GLU A 620 1.20 19.97 -12.83
C GLU A 620 1.59 19.30 -14.16
N GLN A 621 0.99 19.69 -15.29
CA GLN A 621 1.38 19.17 -16.59
C GLN A 621 2.79 19.63 -17.00
N ASP A 622 3.21 20.83 -16.63
CA ASP A 622 4.58 21.31 -16.85
C ASP A 622 5.58 20.62 -15.91
N MET A 623 5.23 20.45 -14.62
CA MET A 623 6.01 19.64 -13.65
C MET A 623 6.19 18.19 -14.13
N LYS A 624 5.17 17.58 -14.72
CA LYS A 624 5.24 16.24 -15.34
C LYS A 624 6.05 16.22 -16.63
N ARG A 625 6.04 17.32 -17.41
CA ARG A 625 6.86 17.46 -18.62
C ARG A 625 8.34 17.58 -18.25
N GLU A 626 8.69 18.42 -17.28
CA GLU A 626 10.05 18.59 -16.80
C GLU A 626 10.63 17.27 -16.26
N ARG A 627 9.94 16.59 -15.33
CA ARG A 627 10.30 15.23 -14.88
C ARG A 627 10.49 14.26 -16.05
N SER A 628 9.58 14.26 -17.01
CA SER A 628 9.64 13.36 -18.17
C SER A 628 10.81 13.66 -19.13
N MET A 629 11.41 14.86 -19.08
CA MET A 629 12.60 15.22 -19.86
C MET A 629 13.89 14.94 -19.06
N SER A 630 13.96 15.34 -17.78
CA SER A 630 15.13 15.07 -16.93
C SER A 630 15.37 13.56 -16.78
N MET A 631 14.32 12.76 -16.52
CA MET A 631 14.47 11.31 -16.38
C MET A 631 14.79 10.59 -17.70
N MET A 632 14.53 11.22 -18.86
CA MET A 632 14.93 10.65 -20.15
C MET A 632 16.46 10.61 -20.32
N ILE A 633 17.19 11.57 -19.74
CA ILE A 633 18.65 11.60 -19.78
C ILE A 633 19.23 10.41 -18.99
N TYR A 634 18.71 10.15 -17.79
CA TYR A 634 19.16 9.02 -16.96
C TYR A 634 18.83 7.65 -17.57
N ILE A 635 17.70 7.51 -18.26
CA ILE A 635 17.42 6.31 -19.08
C ILE A 635 18.54 6.13 -20.13
N VAL A 636 18.89 7.17 -20.89
CA VAL A 636 19.93 7.09 -21.93
C VAL A 636 21.30 6.71 -21.33
N ILE A 637 21.66 7.26 -20.17
CA ILE A 637 22.90 6.89 -19.45
C ILE A 637 22.91 5.40 -19.08
N ILE A 638 21.80 4.86 -18.55
CA ILE A 638 21.70 3.43 -18.20
C ILE A 638 21.79 2.54 -19.46
N TYR A 639 21.20 2.96 -20.59
CA TYR A 639 21.38 2.27 -21.87
C TYR A 639 22.85 2.27 -22.33
N ILE A 640 23.54 3.41 -22.28
CA ILE A 640 24.96 3.50 -22.64
C ILE A 640 25.81 2.59 -21.74
N ALA A 641 25.58 2.61 -20.43
CA ALA A 641 26.26 1.74 -19.48
C ALA A 641 26.05 0.25 -19.79
N PHE A 642 24.81 -0.15 -20.11
CA PHE A 642 24.49 -1.51 -20.53
C PHE A 642 25.20 -1.91 -21.84
N PHE A 643 25.21 -1.03 -22.86
CA PHE A 643 25.95 -1.28 -24.10
C PHE A 643 27.46 -1.40 -23.89
N VAL A 644 28.05 -0.59 -22.99
CA VAL A 644 29.47 -0.71 -22.61
C VAL A 644 29.74 -2.04 -21.90
N PHE A 645 28.87 -2.46 -20.98
CA PHE A 645 28.99 -3.75 -20.28
C PHE A 645 28.97 -4.93 -21.24
N VAL A 646 27.96 -5.00 -22.12
CA VAL A 646 27.84 -6.07 -23.13
C VAL A 646 28.99 -6.00 -24.14
N GLY A 647 29.41 -4.80 -24.56
CA GLY A 647 30.52 -4.61 -25.50
C GLY A 647 31.88 -5.06 -24.94
N VAL A 648 32.17 -4.76 -23.67
CA VAL A 648 33.40 -5.22 -23.00
C VAL A 648 33.37 -6.73 -22.80
N ILE A 649 32.23 -7.31 -22.36
CA ILE A 649 32.09 -8.76 -22.23
C ILE A 649 32.22 -9.45 -23.60
N TYR A 650 31.66 -8.89 -24.67
CA TYR A 650 31.81 -9.39 -26.04
C TYR A 650 33.29 -9.42 -26.47
N VAL A 651 34.05 -8.34 -26.22
CA VAL A 651 35.50 -8.30 -26.53
C VAL A 651 36.26 -9.34 -25.71
N ILE A 652 35.97 -9.50 -24.41
CA ILE A 652 36.60 -10.52 -23.57
C ILE A 652 36.28 -11.93 -24.08
N SER A 653 35.01 -12.20 -24.39
CA SER A 653 34.53 -13.50 -24.86
C SER A 653 35.16 -13.91 -26.20
N THR A 654 35.21 -12.99 -27.16
CA THR A 654 35.67 -13.28 -28.54
C THR A 654 37.18 -13.24 -28.69
N THR A 655 37.88 -12.33 -28.02
CA THR A 655 39.35 -12.18 -28.15
C THR A 655 40.10 -12.87 -27.02
N PHE A 656 39.81 -12.50 -25.78
CA PHE A 656 40.64 -12.89 -24.63
C PHE A 656 40.43 -14.36 -24.23
N LEU A 657 39.18 -14.84 -24.12
CA LEU A 657 38.93 -16.24 -23.77
C LEU A 657 39.39 -17.20 -24.88
N THR A 658 39.13 -16.85 -26.15
CA THR A 658 39.53 -17.64 -27.32
C THR A 658 41.05 -17.82 -27.41
N GLU A 659 41.83 -16.74 -27.24
CA GLU A 659 43.29 -16.84 -27.29
C GLU A 659 43.85 -17.62 -26.09
N MET A 660 43.26 -17.49 -24.90
CA MET A 660 43.66 -18.26 -23.73
C MET A 660 43.32 -19.75 -23.86
N ALA A 661 42.18 -20.10 -24.45
CA ALA A 661 41.85 -21.49 -24.81
C ALA A 661 42.85 -22.04 -25.86
N SER A 662 43.21 -21.23 -26.87
CA SER A 662 44.21 -21.60 -27.88
C SER A 662 45.60 -21.82 -27.26
N ALA A 663 46.01 -20.98 -26.31
CA ALA A 663 47.26 -21.10 -25.57
C ALA A 663 47.28 -22.31 -24.63
N GLY A 664 46.18 -22.57 -23.92
CA GLY A 664 46.01 -23.74 -23.08
C GLY A 664 46.13 -25.05 -23.85
N ALA A 665 45.46 -25.16 -25.01
CA ALA A 665 45.57 -26.31 -25.90
C ALA A 665 47.01 -26.53 -26.41
N LYS A 666 47.72 -25.45 -26.80
CA LYS A 666 49.13 -25.50 -27.22
C LYS A 666 50.02 -26.01 -26.08
N MET A 667 49.86 -25.50 -24.85
CA MET A 667 50.65 -25.95 -23.69
C MET A 667 50.31 -27.38 -23.23
N ALA A 668 49.07 -27.82 -23.35
CA ALA A 668 48.70 -29.22 -23.12
C ALA A 668 49.40 -30.16 -24.11
N SER A 669 49.54 -29.74 -25.38
CA SER A 669 50.23 -30.53 -26.41
C SER A 669 51.75 -30.62 -26.22
N SER A 670 52.37 -29.72 -25.46
CA SER A 670 53.83 -29.69 -25.24
C SER A 670 54.30 -30.48 -24.00
N GLY A 671 53.43 -31.27 -23.37
CA GLY A 671 53.79 -32.19 -22.27
C GLY A 671 54.10 -31.56 -20.92
N THR A 672 54.26 -30.23 -20.84
CA THR A 672 54.39 -29.49 -19.58
C THR A 672 53.11 -29.63 -18.75
N GLN A 673 53.21 -30.11 -17.51
CA GLN A 673 52.07 -30.43 -16.65
C GLN A 673 51.38 -29.18 -16.04
N ALA A 674 51.05 -28.20 -16.87
CA ALA A 674 50.24 -27.03 -16.53
C ALA A 674 48.75 -27.41 -16.37
N SER A 675 48.47 -28.32 -15.42
CA SER A 675 47.14 -28.92 -15.15
C SER A 675 46.03 -27.89 -14.97
N PHE A 676 46.39 -26.66 -14.60
CA PHE A 676 45.50 -25.53 -14.44
C PHE A 676 44.83 -25.10 -15.75
N LEU A 677 45.60 -24.83 -16.82
CA LEU A 677 45.03 -24.40 -18.11
C LEU A 677 44.29 -25.55 -18.84
N SER A 678 44.66 -26.80 -18.57
CA SER A 678 43.90 -27.97 -19.06
C SER A 678 42.51 -28.12 -18.43
N SER A 679 42.17 -27.34 -17.39
CA SER A 679 40.84 -27.32 -16.75
C SER A 679 39.95 -26.16 -17.20
N PHE A 680 40.44 -25.33 -18.12
CA PHE A 680 39.71 -24.18 -18.63
C PHE A 680 38.72 -24.59 -19.74
N ASN A 681 37.42 -24.57 -19.43
CA ASN A 681 36.35 -24.83 -20.40
C ASN A 681 35.80 -23.50 -20.93
N LEU A 682 35.96 -23.25 -22.24
CA LEU A 682 35.49 -22.02 -22.90
C LEU A 682 33.98 -21.82 -22.74
N ASP A 683 33.20 -22.87 -23.03
CA ASP A 683 31.73 -22.88 -23.06
C ASP A 683 31.11 -22.56 -21.69
N GLU A 684 31.80 -22.97 -20.60
CA GLU A 684 31.38 -22.67 -19.23
C GLU A 684 31.42 -21.15 -18.96
N TYR A 685 32.45 -20.46 -19.45
CA TYR A 685 32.60 -19.01 -19.25
C TYR A 685 31.79 -18.18 -20.24
N THR A 686 31.62 -18.61 -21.49
CA THR A 686 30.74 -17.91 -22.45
C THR A 686 29.28 -17.96 -22.01
N ARG A 687 28.79 -19.09 -21.47
CA ARG A 687 27.47 -19.19 -20.85
C ARG A 687 27.35 -18.35 -19.57
N LEU A 688 28.38 -18.36 -18.71
CA LEU A 688 28.41 -17.51 -17.52
C LEU A 688 28.31 -16.01 -17.88
N PHE A 689 28.92 -15.60 -18.99
CA PHE A 689 28.79 -14.26 -19.58
C PHE A 689 27.42 -13.98 -20.22
N LYS A 690 26.82 -14.95 -20.92
CA LYS A 690 25.42 -14.89 -21.40
C LYS A 690 24.48 -14.56 -20.25
N HIS A 691 24.66 -15.23 -19.11
CA HIS A 691 23.88 -15.00 -17.89
C HIS A 691 24.17 -13.66 -17.23
N ALA A 692 25.43 -13.23 -17.14
CA ALA A 692 25.76 -11.89 -16.67
C ALA A 692 25.06 -10.79 -17.49
N CYS A 693 25.07 -10.91 -18.83
CA CYS A 693 24.42 -9.95 -19.72
C CYS A 693 22.89 -9.97 -19.65
N LEU A 694 22.27 -11.15 -19.53
CA LEU A 694 20.81 -11.28 -19.38
C LEU A 694 20.32 -10.73 -18.03
N ILE A 695 20.98 -11.08 -16.92
CA ILE A 695 20.63 -10.57 -15.58
C ILE A 695 20.89 -9.06 -15.50
N GLN A 696 21.98 -8.56 -16.09
CA GLN A 696 22.27 -7.12 -16.17
C GLN A 696 21.24 -6.37 -17.03
N GLY A 697 20.81 -6.93 -18.16
CA GLY A 697 19.79 -6.33 -19.03
C GLY A 697 18.41 -6.27 -18.38
N LEU A 698 18.02 -7.32 -17.65
CA LEU A 698 16.82 -7.32 -16.81
C LEU A 698 16.92 -6.25 -15.71
N SER A 699 18.01 -6.26 -14.95
CA SER A 699 18.24 -5.34 -13.82
C SER A 699 18.25 -3.88 -14.26
N SER A 700 19.05 -3.56 -15.27
CA SER A 700 19.21 -2.21 -15.80
C SER A 700 17.94 -1.70 -16.50
N GLY A 701 17.16 -2.60 -17.10
CA GLY A 701 15.85 -2.27 -17.66
C GLY A 701 14.79 -1.93 -16.60
N LEU A 702 14.68 -2.75 -15.55
CA LEU A 702 13.80 -2.50 -14.40
C LEU A 702 14.15 -1.16 -13.75
N MET A 703 15.44 -0.94 -13.51
CA MET A 703 16.02 0.30 -13.01
C MET A 703 15.65 1.51 -13.89
N ALA A 704 15.89 1.44 -15.20
CA ALA A 704 15.60 2.54 -16.13
C ALA A 704 14.13 3.00 -16.10
N GLY A 705 13.16 2.07 -15.99
CA GLY A 705 11.75 2.46 -15.90
C GLY A 705 11.26 2.80 -14.48
N ALA A 706 11.86 2.23 -13.43
CA ALA A 706 11.62 2.65 -12.05
C ALA A 706 11.98 4.13 -11.88
N MET A 707 13.08 4.57 -12.49
CA MET A 707 13.48 5.98 -12.55
C MET A 707 12.62 6.78 -13.55
N GLY A 708 12.46 6.26 -14.77
CA GLY A 708 11.79 6.93 -15.89
C GLY A 708 10.33 7.32 -15.65
N GLU A 709 9.53 6.39 -15.12
CA GLU A 709 8.09 6.59 -14.88
C GLU A 709 7.70 6.45 -13.39
N GLY A 710 8.68 6.32 -12.49
CA GLY A 710 8.41 6.12 -11.05
C GLY A 710 7.80 4.76 -10.70
N LYS A 711 7.82 3.78 -11.63
CA LYS A 711 7.13 2.49 -11.50
C LYS A 711 7.93 1.36 -12.14
N VAL A 712 8.27 0.34 -11.34
CA VAL A 712 9.04 -0.84 -11.78
C VAL A 712 8.39 -1.56 -12.97
N LEU A 713 7.05 -1.61 -13.05
CA LEU A 713 6.32 -2.17 -14.19
C LEU A 713 6.59 -1.46 -15.53
N ALA A 714 6.93 -0.17 -15.51
CA ALA A 714 7.34 0.54 -16.72
C ALA A 714 8.74 0.13 -17.20
N GLY A 715 9.60 -0.38 -16.30
CA GLY A 715 10.93 -0.88 -16.61
C GLY A 715 10.93 -2.17 -17.43
N LEU A 716 9.82 -2.90 -17.47
CA LEU A 716 9.69 -4.13 -18.25
C LEU A 716 9.92 -3.90 -19.75
N LYS A 717 9.54 -2.74 -20.32
CA LYS A 717 9.83 -2.42 -21.74
C LYS A 717 11.32 -2.23 -22.01
N HIS A 718 12.04 -1.61 -21.07
CA HIS A 718 13.48 -1.42 -21.17
C HIS A 718 14.21 -2.76 -20.94
N SER A 719 13.71 -3.58 -20.00
CA SER A 719 14.21 -4.93 -19.72
C SER A 719 14.10 -5.83 -20.95
N ILE A 720 12.94 -5.87 -21.61
CA ILE A 720 12.74 -6.62 -22.86
C ILE A 720 13.76 -6.16 -23.91
N VAL A 721 13.89 -4.84 -24.16
CA VAL A 721 14.81 -4.33 -25.18
C VAL A 721 16.27 -4.70 -24.87
N MET A 722 16.72 -4.53 -23.62
CA MET A 722 18.09 -4.87 -23.21
C MET A 722 18.35 -6.38 -23.26
N MET A 723 17.44 -7.21 -22.74
CA MET A 723 17.57 -8.67 -22.81
C MET A 723 17.56 -9.19 -24.24
N THR A 724 16.71 -8.66 -25.13
CA THR A 724 16.73 -9.02 -26.56
C THR A 724 18.06 -8.66 -27.21
N ILE A 725 18.63 -7.49 -26.89
CA ILE A 725 19.96 -7.09 -27.39
C ILE A 725 21.06 -8.04 -26.88
N ALA A 726 21.08 -8.36 -25.58
CA ALA A 726 22.04 -9.33 -25.03
C ALA A 726 21.89 -10.71 -25.68
N TYR A 727 20.68 -11.24 -25.78
CA TYR A 727 20.39 -12.54 -26.39
C TYR A 727 20.84 -12.58 -27.85
N VAL A 728 20.48 -11.58 -28.66
CA VAL A 728 20.87 -11.51 -30.09
C VAL A 728 22.39 -11.42 -30.27
N ILE A 729 23.11 -10.70 -29.39
CA ILE A 729 24.58 -10.65 -29.43
C ILE A 729 25.19 -12.02 -29.12
N PHE A 730 24.71 -12.70 -28.07
CA PHE A 730 25.19 -14.02 -27.64
C PHE A 730 24.67 -15.22 -28.47
N THR A 731 23.84 -14.98 -29.48
CA THR A 731 23.31 -16.03 -30.38
C THR A 731 23.79 -15.86 -31.82
N LEU A 732 24.33 -14.70 -32.19
CA LEU A 732 24.77 -14.40 -33.56
C LEU A 732 26.26 -14.02 -33.70
N PHE A 733 26.94 -13.64 -32.62
CA PHE A 733 28.32 -13.11 -32.66
C PHE A 733 29.29 -13.76 -31.65
N ILE A 734 28.79 -14.64 -30.79
CA ILE A 734 29.54 -15.50 -29.85
C ILE A 734 29.05 -16.93 -30.07
#